data_AF-A0A954RJ88-F1
#
_entry.id   AF-A0A954RJ88-F1
#
_cell.length_a   1.000
_cell.length_b   1.000
_cell.length_c   1.000
_cell.angle_alpha   90.00
_cell.angle_beta   90.00
_cell.angle_gamma   90.00
#
_symmetry.space_group_name_H-M   'P 1'
#
loop_
_entity.id
_entity.type
_entity.pdbx_description
1 polymer ?
#
loop_
_entity_poly.entity_id
_entity_poly.type
_entity_poly.pdbx_seq_one_letter_code
_entity_poly.pdbx_strand_id
1 'polypeptide(L)'
;MNVAPLDHHSASPQCCVPRHDAERSRSHRPLLGVACWIVLLIWPNQGQAADAGSYDVVVYGGTSAAVATAVQARKMGKSVIIVCPDKHLGGLTSGGLGWTDSGKKDAIGGLSREFYHRVWRHYQQPEAWRWEDQGKFGNRNQSPPSKSGDGATMWVFEPHVAERIFDDWVKELEIPVRRDRWLDRSTEGSPPRCKGVQLRRGDGESPRIVSITMENGEVYRGGMFVDATYEGDLLAAAGVEYHVGREANSVYDEQWNGIQVGTLHHRHWFMKPVDPYVKPGEPSSGVLPLISKDPPGIKGMGDQRIQAYCFRMCLTNIPENRIPFPQPSGYDPGQYQLLARVFANGWRETFDKFDPMPNHKTDTNNHGPFSTDYIGQNYEYPEASYARRREIIADHERYQQGLMHFIANDPSVPMEVREAMSQWGLCKDEFRDNGGWPHQLYVREARRMIGKYVMTEHDCLDTKETPESVGMGSYTLDSHNVQRYITPDGKVQNEGDIGVKTPRPYEIAYGSLVPKRSQCGNLLVPVCISSSHIAFGSIRMEPVFMILGQSAATAAVLSLEAGVPVQDLPYEQLRQRLLADGQVLALEPDYRHNSKRLPGVVVDDRAAQRVGLWASSSTNQEYVDDGYLHDQNTGQGEKSATFRAQLKPGRYEVRISYSPNQNRSSKARATVRHADGEQLRLVNQRQAPDIDGLFVSLGVFRFDGVGAVTIDNRDSDGHVIVDAVQWLPASK
;
A
#
# COMPACT_ATOMS: atom_id res chain seq x y z
N MET A 1 -53.52 -45.08 25.65
CA MET A 1 -54.72 -44.50 25.00
C MET A 1 -54.38 -44.43 23.52
N ASN A 2 -54.91 -45.28 22.63
CA ASN A 2 -56.32 -45.56 22.31
C ASN A 2 -57.04 -44.31 21.76
N VAL A 3 -57.74 -44.34 20.62
CA VAL A 3 -57.73 -45.28 19.47
C VAL A 3 -58.42 -44.57 18.27
N ALA A 4 -58.32 -45.09 17.03
CA ALA A 4 -59.01 -44.57 15.82
C ALA A 4 -60.48 -45.12 15.75
N PRO A 5 -61.25 -45.16 14.61
CA PRO A 5 -61.05 -44.66 13.23
C PRO A 5 -62.36 -44.08 12.57
N LEU A 6 -62.41 -44.09 11.22
CA LEU A 6 -63.60 -44.17 10.30
C LEU A 6 -64.32 -42.89 9.78
N ASP A 7 -64.08 -42.61 8.49
CA ASP A 7 -65.01 -42.61 7.32
C ASP A 7 -66.52 -42.30 7.46
N HIS A 8 -67.10 -41.64 6.43
CA HIS A 8 -68.06 -42.28 5.50
C HIS A 8 -68.58 -41.35 4.36
N HIS A 9 -68.67 -41.89 3.12
CA HIS A 9 -69.66 -41.60 2.05
C HIS A 9 -69.74 -40.17 1.43
N SER A 10 -70.20 -39.94 0.19
CA SER A 10 -70.52 -40.74 -1.03
C SER A 10 -70.58 -39.76 -2.26
N ALA A 11 -71.02 -40.00 -3.51
CA ALA A 11 -71.75 -41.09 -4.18
C ALA A 11 -71.47 -41.10 -5.72
N SER A 12 -72.29 -41.83 -6.49
CA SER A 12 -72.43 -41.79 -7.98
C SER A 12 -73.91 -42.13 -8.34
N PRO A 13 -74.44 -42.00 -9.58
CA PRO A 13 -74.05 -42.87 -10.72
C PRO A 13 -74.30 -42.35 -12.18
N GLN A 14 -73.86 -43.13 -13.20
CA GLN A 14 -74.52 -43.48 -14.49
C GLN A 14 -75.15 -42.41 -15.44
N CYS A 15 -75.32 -42.61 -16.76
CA CYS A 15 -74.71 -43.47 -17.81
C CYS A 15 -75.20 -43.00 -19.21
N CYS A 16 -74.43 -43.23 -20.30
CA CYS A 16 -74.89 -43.79 -21.61
C CYS A 16 -73.83 -43.68 -22.74
N VAL A 17 -74.02 -44.48 -23.80
CA VAL A 17 -73.15 -44.76 -24.98
C VAL A 17 -74.11 -45.11 -26.17
N PRO A 18 -73.71 -45.57 -27.39
CA PRO A 18 -72.41 -45.66 -28.11
C PRO A 18 -72.44 -44.78 -29.40
N ARG A 19 -71.79 -44.99 -30.56
CA ARG A 19 -70.87 -45.97 -31.24
C ARG A 19 -69.97 -45.14 -32.21
N HIS A 20 -69.12 -45.58 -33.15
CA HIS A 20 -68.75 -46.83 -33.87
C HIS A 20 -67.22 -47.04 -33.75
N ASP A 21 -66.60 -48.22 -33.85
CA ASP A 21 -66.51 -49.29 -34.89
C ASP A 21 -65.73 -48.85 -36.15
N ALA A 22 -64.74 -49.59 -36.68
CA ALA A 22 -64.02 -50.81 -36.26
C ALA A 22 -62.62 -50.81 -36.97
N GLU A 23 -61.68 -51.78 -36.95
CA GLU A 23 -61.71 -53.26 -36.79
C GLU A 23 -60.40 -53.83 -36.19
N ARG A 24 -60.34 -55.16 -36.00
CA ARG A 24 -59.12 -55.96 -35.81
C ARG A 24 -59.14 -57.18 -36.75
N SER A 25 -58.00 -57.51 -37.36
CA SER A 25 -57.73 -58.89 -37.79
C SER A 25 -56.24 -59.24 -37.71
N ARG A 26 -55.92 -60.53 -37.80
CA ARG A 26 -54.57 -61.13 -37.77
C ARG A 26 -54.21 -61.56 -39.21
N SER A 27 -52.96 -61.75 -39.63
CA SER A 27 -52.08 -62.80 -39.10
C SER A 27 -50.72 -62.91 -39.82
N HIS A 28 -49.81 -63.70 -39.22
CA HIS A 28 -48.64 -64.38 -39.81
C HIS A 28 -47.49 -63.61 -40.50
N ARG A 29 -46.36 -63.51 -39.77
CA ARG A 29 -45.00 -64.04 -40.06
C ARG A 29 -44.41 -63.95 -41.49
N PRO A 30 -43.06 -63.90 -41.62
CA PRO A 30 -42.06 -63.19 -40.80
C PRO A 30 -40.96 -62.51 -41.67
N LEU A 31 -40.00 -61.79 -41.07
CA LEU A 31 -38.57 -61.83 -41.45
C LEU A 31 -37.69 -60.98 -40.50
N LEU A 32 -36.37 -61.13 -40.61
CA LEU A 32 -35.39 -60.49 -39.74
C LEU A 32 -35.14 -59.02 -40.11
N GLY A 33 -34.98 -58.17 -39.10
CA GLY A 33 -34.50 -56.79 -39.25
C GLY A 33 -34.07 -56.22 -37.89
N VAL A 34 -32.77 -56.29 -37.59
CA VAL A 34 -32.22 -55.72 -36.35
C VAL A 34 -32.11 -54.21 -36.49
N ALA A 35 -33.20 -53.51 -36.16
CA ALA A 35 -33.20 -52.05 -36.06
C ALA A 35 -32.57 -51.64 -34.72
N CYS A 36 -31.33 -51.12 -34.77
CA CYS A 36 -30.69 -50.53 -33.60
C CYS A 36 -31.47 -49.28 -33.15
N TRP A 37 -32.08 -49.36 -31.97
CA TRP A 37 -32.60 -48.17 -31.31
C TRP A 37 -31.44 -47.29 -30.86
N ILE A 38 -31.19 -46.21 -31.60
CA ILE A 38 -30.28 -45.15 -31.18
C ILE A 38 -30.95 -44.42 -30.01
N VAL A 39 -30.66 -44.88 -28.79
CA VAL A 39 -30.88 -44.09 -27.59
C VAL A 39 -29.90 -42.92 -27.66
N LEU A 40 -30.40 -41.73 -27.98
CA LEU A 40 -29.67 -40.49 -27.81
C LEU A 40 -29.47 -40.25 -26.31
N LEU A 41 -28.45 -40.90 -25.75
CA LEU A 41 -27.87 -40.55 -24.47
C LEU A 41 -27.31 -39.13 -24.61
N ILE A 42 -28.10 -38.15 -24.20
CA ILE A 42 -27.61 -36.80 -23.91
C ILE A 42 -26.75 -36.93 -22.66
N TRP A 43 -25.48 -37.31 -22.86
CA TRP A 43 -24.47 -37.09 -21.83
C TRP A 43 -24.50 -35.60 -21.47
N PRO A 44 -24.50 -35.24 -20.17
CA PRO A 44 -24.17 -33.87 -19.80
C PRO A 44 -22.77 -33.61 -20.36
N ASN A 45 -22.67 -32.67 -21.29
CA ASN A 45 -21.41 -32.31 -21.91
C ASN A 45 -20.52 -31.69 -20.80
N GLN A 46 -19.64 -32.50 -20.20
CA GLN A 46 -18.68 -32.01 -19.23
C GLN A 46 -17.83 -30.96 -19.95
N GLY A 47 -18.01 -29.70 -19.57
CA GLY A 47 -17.43 -28.57 -20.27
C GLY A 47 -15.94 -28.76 -20.43
N GLN A 48 -15.51 -29.09 -21.65
CA GLN A 48 -14.11 -29.28 -21.96
C GLN A 48 -13.42 -27.95 -21.72
N ALA A 49 -12.58 -27.88 -20.68
CA ALA A 49 -12.04 -26.63 -20.17
C ALA A 49 -11.44 -25.80 -21.30
N ALA A 50 -11.98 -24.61 -21.51
CA ALA A 50 -11.60 -23.77 -22.64
C ALA A 50 -10.19 -23.25 -22.41
N ASP A 51 -9.22 -23.80 -23.15
CA ASP A 51 -7.84 -23.31 -23.14
C ASP A 51 -7.83 -21.91 -23.78
N ALA A 52 -7.69 -20.89 -22.93
CA ALA A 52 -7.78 -19.49 -23.33
C ALA A 52 -6.47 -18.96 -23.95
N GLY A 53 -5.49 -19.84 -24.14
CA GLY A 53 -4.22 -19.58 -24.79
C GLY A 53 -3.02 -19.62 -23.85
N SER A 54 -1.84 -19.60 -24.47
CA SER A 54 -0.55 -19.49 -23.81
C SER A 54 0.10 -18.15 -24.11
N TYR A 55 0.65 -17.51 -23.07
CA TYR A 55 1.27 -16.18 -23.13
C TYR A 55 2.67 -16.23 -22.52
N ASP A 56 3.55 -15.29 -22.86
CA ASP A 56 4.85 -15.15 -22.19
C ASP A 56 4.64 -14.77 -20.71
N VAL A 57 3.71 -13.84 -20.47
CA VAL A 57 3.34 -13.33 -19.15
C VAL A 57 1.82 -13.41 -18.94
N VAL A 58 1.37 -13.93 -17.79
CA VAL A 58 -0.02 -13.88 -17.35
C VAL A 58 -0.12 -12.98 -16.10
N VAL A 59 -0.88 -11.89 -16.19
CA VAL A 59 -1.08 -10.95 -15.08
C VAL A 59 -2.44 -11.22 -14.43
N TYR A 60 -2.47 -11.44 -13.12
CA TYR A 60 -3.68 -11.63 -12.34
C TYR A 60 -4.02 -10.37 -11.51
N GLY A 61 -5.26 -9.88 -11.63
CA GLY A 61 -5.74 -8.64 -11.00
C GLY A 61 -5.86 -7.45 -11.97
N GLY A 62 -6.69 -6.45 -11.63
CA GLY A 62 -7.02 -5.29 -12.48
C GLY A 62 -6.47 -3.94 -11.97
N THR A 63 -5.54 -3.96 -11.02
CA THR A 63 -4.96 -2.77 -10.39
C THR A 63 -4.10 -1.91 -11.33
N SER A 64 -3.73 -0.72 -10.89
CA SER A 64 -2.75 0.14 -11.58
C SER A 64 -1.41 -0.59 -11.83
N ALA A 65 -0.95 -1.42 -10.88
CA ALA A 65 0.20 -2.32 -11.07
C ALA A 65 -0.01 -3.34 -12.20
N ALA A 66 -1.21 -3.94 -12.30
CA ALA A 66 -1.51 -4.94 -13.32
C ALA A 66 -1.42 -4.34 -14.73
N VAL A 67 -1.97 -3.14 -14.92
CA VAL A 67 -1.90 -2.44 -16.21
C VAL A 67 -0.46 -2.03 -16.53
N ALA A 68 0.29 -1.46 -15.57
CA ALA A 68 1.70 -1.14 -15.76
C ALA A 68 2.55 -2.37 -16.11
N THR A 69 2.26 -3.53 -15.49
CA THR A 69 2.90 -4.82 -15.79
C THR A 69 2.66 -5.23 -17.25
N ALA A 70 1.41 -5.20 -17.71
CA ALA A 70 1.06 -5.61 -19.08
C ALA A 70 1.57 -4.62 -20.14
N VAL A 71 1.48 -3.32 -19.88
CA VAL A 71 2.04 -2.25 -20.74
C VAL A 71 3.54 -2.44 -20.91
N GLN A 72 4.29 -2.72 -19.85
CA GLN A 72 5.73 -2.96 -19.93
C GLN A 72 6.06 -4.26 -20.67
N ALA A 73 5.35 -5.36 -20.39
CA ALA A 73 5.55 -6.63 -21.11
C ALA A 73 5.31 -6.48 -22.63
N ARG A 74 4.31 -5.68 -23.04
CA ARG A 74 4.10 -5.28 -24.43
C ARG A 74 5.23 -4.40 -24.99
N LYS A 75 5.66 -3.37 -24.26
CA LYS A 75 6.80 -2.51 -24.65
C LYS A 75 8.13 -3.29 -24.75
N MET A 76 8.23 -4.46 -24.13
CA MET A 76 9.34 -5.43 -24.29
C MET A 76 9.08 -6.53 -25.34
N GLY A 77 8.04 -6.39 -26.17
CA GLY A 77 7.78 -7.26 -27.32
C GLY A 77 7.22 -8.64 -26.98
N LYS A 78 6.66 -8.85 -25.78
CA LYS A 78 6.10 -10.14 -25.36
C LYS A 78 4.58 -10.20 -25.52
N SER A 79 4.06 -11.43 -25.54
CA SER A 79 2.64 -11.73 -25.41
C SER A 79 2.24 -11.71 -23.94
N VAL A 80 1.17 -10.98 -23.62
CA VAL A 80 0.68 -10.82 -22.25
C VAL A 80 -0.84 -10.78 -22.24
N ILE A 81 -1.44 -11.20 -21.13
CA ILE A 81 -2.88 -11.10 -20.87
C ILE A 81 -3.11 -10.60 -19.43
N ILE A 82 -4.12 -9.75 -19.25
CA ILE A 82 -4.67 -9.41 -17.93
C ILE A 82 -5.91 -10.27 -17.69
N VAL A 83 -5.95 -10.99 -16.57
CA VAL A 83 -7.11 -11.74 -16.08
C VAL A 83 -7.46 -11.20 -14.70
N CYS A 84 -8.64 -10.61 -14.51
CA CYS A 84 -8.93 -9.85 -13.30
C CYS A 84 -10.35 -10.12 -12.75
N PRO A 85 -10.52 -10.24 -11.42
CA PRO A 85 -11.84 -10.18 -10.78
C PRO A 85 -12.59 -8.88 -11.11
N ASP A 86 -11.82 -7.82 -11.28
CA ASP A 86 -12.30 -6.45 -11.42
C ASP A 86 -13.07 -6.24 -12.74
N LYS A 87 -14.14 -5.46 -12.67
CA LYS A 87 -14.89 -4.99 -13.86
C LYS A 87 -14.27 -3.74 -14.47
N HIS A 88 -13.50 -2.99 -13.69
CA HIS A 88 -12.88 -1.71 -14.01
C HIS A 88 -11.36 -1.85 -13.91
N LEU A 89 -10.58 -1.08 -14.69
CA LEU A 89 -9.11 -1.12 -14.63
C LEU A 89 -8.56 0.07 -13.87
N GLY A 90 -7.51 -0.15 -13.08
CA GLY A 90 -6.78 0.87 -12.32
C GLY A 90 -6.86 0.73 -10.79
N GLY A 91 -7.64 -0.22 -10.26
CA GLY A 91 -7.78 -0.42 -8.82
C GLY A 91 -8.28 0.83 -8.09
N LEU A 92 -7.63 1.25 -7.01
CA LEU A 92 -7.99 2.48 -6.29
C LEU A 92 -7.82 3.75 -7.14
N THR A 93 -6.84 3.79 -8.07
CA THR A 93 -6.60 4.98 -8.92
C THR A 93 -7.83 5.35 -9.76
N SER A 94 -8.60 4.37 -10.23
CA SER A 94 -9.91 4.57 -10.89
C SER A 94 -11.11 4.31 -9.98
N GLY A 95 -10.89 3.66 -8.84
CA GLY A 95 -11.89 3.29 -7.85
C GLY A 95 -12.19 4.34 -6.78
N GLY A 96 -11.64 5.56 -6.91
CA GLY A 96 -11.98 6.71 -6.07
C GLY A 96 -10.79 7.53 -5.52
N LEU A 97 -9.57 6.98 -5.54
CA LEU A 97 -8.35 7.67 -5.11
C LEU A 97 -7.89 8.65 -6.19
N GLY A 98 -8.59 9.77 -6.28
CA GLY A 98 -8.35 10.84 -7.23
C GLY A 98 -7.39 11.91 -6.73
N TRP A 99 -7.16 12.05 -5.41
CA TRP A 99 -6.11 12.89 -4.84
C TRP A 99 -4.90 12.01 -4.47
N THR A 100 -3.86 12.01 -5.32
CA THR A 100 -2.76 11.05 -5.19
C THR A 100 -1.85 11.33 -4.00
N ASP A 101 -1.91 10.44 -3.01
CA ASP A 101 -0.98 10.33 -1.90
C ASP A 101 0.45 10.09 -2.45
N SER A 102 1.31 11.10 -2.30
CA SER A 102 2.65 11.12 -2.89
C SER A 102 3.63 11.94 -2.05
N GLY A 103 4.85 11.42 -1.89
CA GLY A 103 5.94 12.10 -1.19
C GLY A 103 6.74 13.00 -2.12
N LYS A 104 8.03 12.69 -2.32
CA LYS A 104 8.85 13.40 -3.30
C LYS A 104 8.57 12.85 -4.70
N LYS A 105 7.87 13.64 -5.52
CA LYS A 105 7.46 13.29 -6.90
C LYS A 105 8.63 12.98 -7.85
N ASP A 106 9.84 13.39 -7.51
CA ASP A 106 11.07 13.03 -8.25
C ASP A 106 11.44 11.55 -8.10
N ALA A 107 10.89 10.84 -7.10
CA ALA A 107 11.04 9.39 -6.95
C ALA A 107 10.17 8.61 -7.95
N ILE A 108 9.31 9.29 -8.71
CA ILE A 108 8.30 8.69 -9.57
C ILE A 108 8.70 8.88 -11.04
N GLY A 109 9.20 7.78 -11.62
CA GLY A 109 9.60 7.65 -13.03
C GLY A 109 8.72 6.67 -13.81
N GLY A 110 9.24 6.21 -14.95
CA GLY A 110 8.65 5.14 -15.75
C GLY A 110 7.19 5.37 -16.19
N LEU A 111 6.44 4.28 -16.30
CA LEU A 111 5.02 4.26 -16.63
C LEU A 111 4.18 5.00 -15.60
N SER A 112 4.55 4.95 -14.31
CA SER A 112 3.88 5.71 -13.26
C SER A 112 3.93 7.21 -13.56
N ARG A 113 5.08 7.74 -14.00
CA ARG A 113 5.19 9.13 -14.46
C ARG A 113 4.42 9.39 -15.77
N GLU A 114 4.43 8.44 -16.71
CA GLU A 114 3.66 8.55 -17.97
C GLU A 114 2.15 8.69 -17.67
N PHE A 115 1.61 7.96 -16.68
CA PHE A 115 0.21 8.10 -16.24
C PHE A 115 -0.11 9.55 -15.82
N TYR A 116 0.63 10.13 -14.87
CA TYR A 116 0.37 11.51 -14.42
C TYR A 116 0.65 12.57 -15.50
N HIS A 117 1.44 12.25 -16.53
CA HIS A 117 1.57 13.09 -17.73
C HIS A 117 0.34 12.99 -18.64
N ARG A 118 -0.23 11.79 -18.84
CA ARG A 118 -1.51 11.59 -19.55
C ARG A 118 -2.67 12.29 -18.84
N VAL A 119 -2.72 12.25 -17.50
CA VAL A 119 -3.65 13.04 -16.69
C VAL A 119 -3.46 14.54 -16.95
N TRP A 120 -2.23 15.05 -16.88
CA TRP A 120 -1.95 16.47 -17.15
C TRP A 120 -2.39 16.90 -18.56
N ARG A 121 -2.11 16.08 -19.58
CA ARG A 121 -2.52 16.30 -20.98
C ARG A 121 -4.04 16.37 -21.15
N HIS A 122 -4.79 15.53 -20.43
CA HIS A 122 -6.25 15.58 -20.46
C HIS A 122 -6.77 16.93 -19.98
N TYR A 123 -6.31 17.38 -18.80
CA TYR A 123 -6.72 18.66 -18.23
C TYR A 123 -6.11 19.91 -18.91
N GLN A 124 -5.38 19.74 -20.01
CA GLN A 124 -5.07 20.86 -20.93
C GLN A 124 -6.17 21.08 -21.98
N GLN A 125 -7.11 20.15 -22.17
CA GLN A 125 -8.21 20.30 -23.11
C GLN A 125 -9.37 21.06 -22.45
N PRO A 126 -9.96 22.11 -23.06
CA PRO A 126 -11.12 22.81 -22.51
C PRO A 126 -12.31 21.91 -22.19
N GLU A 127 -12.50 20.84 -22.98
CA GLU A 127 -13.60 19.89 -22.83
C GLU A 127 -13.48 18.99 -21.59
N ALA A 128 -12.30 18.96 -20.94
CA ALA A 128 -12.12 18.32 -19.63
C ALA A 128 -12.72 19.16 -18.48
N TRP A 129 -13.09 20.42 -18.71
CA TRP A 129 -13.51 21.38 -17.70
C TRP A 129 -15.01 21.69 -17.86
N ARG A 130 -15.83 20.71 -17.45
CA ARG A 130 -17.29 20.69 -17.61
C ARG A 130 -18.04 21.51 -16.55
N TRP A 131 -17.58 21.46 -15.30
CA TRP A 131 -18.30 22.01 -14.15
C TRP A 131 -17.57 23.18 -13.46
N GLU A 132 -16.30 23.41 -13.81
CA GLU A 132 -15.42 24.43 -13.21
C GLU A 132 -14.52 25.01 -14.29
N ASP A 133 -14.24 26.32 -14.30
CA ASP A 133 -13.24 26.89 -15.22
C ASP A 133 -11.82 26.45 -14.81
N GLN A 134 -11.03 25.93 -15.75
CA GLN A 134 -9.62 25.51 -15.54
C GLN A 134 -8.80 26.52 -14.71
N GLY A 135 -8.94 27.82 -14.98
CA GLY A 135 -8.22 28.89 -14.29
C GLY A 135 -8.64 29.12 -12.82
N LYS A 136 -9.81 28.63 -12.39
CA LYS A 136 -10.31 28.75 -11.00
C LYS A 136 -9.80 27.63 -10.10
N PHE A 137 -9.58 26.43 -10.64
CA PHE A 137 -9.03 25.30 -9.87
C PHE A 137 -7.65 25.63 -9.28
N GLY A 138 -6.85 26.42 -10.01
CA GLY A 138 -5.61 27.02 -9.50
C GLY A 138 -4.40 26.08 -9.50
N ASN A 139 -4.35 25.11 -10.42
CA ASN A 139 -3.24 24.17 -10.63
C ASN A 139 -2.75 23.43 -9.37
N ARG A 140 -3.68 23.16 -8.44
CA ARG A 140 -3.40 22.45 -7.17
C ARG A 140 -2.73 21.10 -7.44
N ASN A 141 -1.70 20.79 -6.65
CA ASN A 141 -0.95 19.54 -6.68
C ASN A 141 -0.33 19.17 -8.06
N GLN A 142 -0.26 20.08 -9.04
CA GLN A 142 0.45 19.86 -10.30
C GLN A 142 1.97 20.03 -10.14
N SER A 143 2.74 19.40 -11.03
CA SER A 143 4.17 19.65 -11.22
C SER A 143 4.39 20.39 -12.55
N PRO A 144 5.20 21.46 -12.59
CA PRO A 144 5.44 22.23 -13.80
C PRO A 144 6.17 21.41 -14.87
N PRO A 145 6.15 21.83 -16.14
CA PRO A 145 6.99 21.25 -17.18
C PRO A 145 8.48 21.28 -16.82
N SER A 146 9.20 20.26 -17.30
CA SER A 146 10.67 20.27 -17.39
C SER A 146 11.14 21.44 -18.27
N LYS A 147 12.45 21.76 -18.23
CA LYS A 147 13.05 22.74 -19.16
C LYS A 147 12.95 22.30 -20.64
N SER A 148 12.69 21.02 -20.90
CA SER A 148 12.41 20.42 -22.22
C SER A 148 10.92 20.41 -22.59
N GLY A 149 10.01 20.79 -21.69
CA GLY A 149 8.56 20.88 -21.92
C GLY A 149 7.80 19.54 -21.83
N ASP A 150 8.50 18.42 -21.77
CA ASP A 150 7.97 17.05 -21.79
C ASP A 150 7.54 16.49 -20.42
N GLY A 151 8.02 17.06 -19.31
CA GLY A 151 7.98 16.44 -17.98
C GLY A 151 6.81 16.79 -17.05
N ALA A 152 5.82 17.56 -17.52
CA ALA A 152 4.70 18.06 -16.70
C ALA A 152 3.76 16.93 -16.22
N THR A 153 3.26 17.01 -14.98
CA THR A 153 2.40 15.97 -14.38
C THR A 153 1.33 16.54 -13.47
N MET A 154 0.17 15.87 -13.39
CA MET A 154 -0.98 16.28 -12.57
C MET A 154 -1.43 15.12 -11.70
N TRP A 155 -1.59 15.40 -10.40
CA TRP A 155 -1.67 14.41 -9.32
C TRP A 155 -3.04 14.42 -8.62
N VAL A 156 -4.00 15.12 -9.23
CA VAL A 156 -5.40 15.24 -8.82
C VAL A 156 -6.27 15.09 -10.05
N PHE A 157 -7.25 14.19 -10.03
CA PHE A 157 -8.03 13.80 -11.21
C PHE A 157 -9.33 13.10 -10.85
N GLU A 158 -10.28 13.11 -11.78
CA GLU A 158 -11.55 12.39 -11.65
C GLU A 158 -11.37 10.87 -11.87
N PRO A 159 -12.08 10.00 -11.14
CA PRO A 159 -11.93 8.54 -11.26
C PRO A 159 -12.09 8.00 -12.70
N HIS A 160 -13.07 8.48 -13.47
CA HIS A 160 -13.27 8.07 -14.86
C HIS A 160 -12.13 8.49 -15.81
N VAL A 161 -11.34 9.52 -15.45
CA VAL A 161 -10.16 9.96 -16.22
C VAL A 161 -9.03 8.95 -16.06
N ALA A 162 -8.83 8.44 -14.84
CA ALA A 162 -7.88 7.37 -14.57
C ALA A 162 -8.25 6.07 -15.30
N GLU A 163 -9.50 5.61 -15.17
CA GLU A 163 -9.97 4.39 -15.86
C GLU A 163 -9.74 4.47 -17.37
N ARG A 164 -10.16 5.59 -17.99
CA ARG A 164 -9.97 5.82 -19.43
C ARG A 164 -8.50 5.77 -19.84
N ILE A 165 -7.57 6.31 -19.04
CA ILE A 165 -6.13 6.26 -19.36
C ILE A 165 -5.60 4.82 -19.33
N PHE A 166 -6.07 3.99 -18.40
CA PHE A 166 -5.69 2.58 -18.35
C PHE A 166 -6.28 1.78 -19.52
N ASP A 167 -7.54 2.02 -19.90
CA ASP A 167 -8.16 1.41 -21.08
C ASP A 167 -7.55 1.90 -22.41
N ASP A 168 -7.18 3.18 -22.51
CA ASP A 168 -6.46 3.73 -23.67
C ASP A 168 -5.09 3.03 -23.83
N TRP A 169 -4.32 2.85 -22.75
CA TRP A 169 -3.06 2.06 -22.79
C TRP A 169 -3.27 0.61 -23.25
N VAL A 170 -4.30 -0.06 -22.72
CA VAL A 170 -4.67 -1.44 -23.09
C VAL A 170 -5.01 -1.54 -24.58
N LYS A 171 -5.73 -0.54 -25.10
CA LYS A 171 -6.15 -0.44 -26.50
C LYS A 171 -5.00 -0.06 -27.44
N GLU A 172 -4.14 0.89 -27.04
CA GLU A 172 -2.95 1.32 -27.80
C GLU A 172 -1.95 0.18 -28.04
N LEU A 173 -1.84 -0.76 -27.10
CA LEU A 173 -0.89 -1.88 -27.13
C LEU A 173 -1.54 -3.24 -27.40
N GLU A 174 -2.81 -3.23 -27.84
CA GLU A 174 -3.62 -4.42 -28.15
C GLU A 174 -3.51 -5.51 -27.07
N ILE A 175 -3.67 -5.13 -25.80
CA ILE A 175 -3.56 -6.03 -24.65
C ILE A 175 -4.89 -6.78 -24.47
N PRO A 176 -4.92 -8.12 -24.52
CA PRO A 176 -6.08 -8.90 -24.13
C PRO A 176 -6.37 -8.71 -22.63
N VAL A 177 -7.62 -8.38 -22.30
CA VAL A 177 -8.12 -8.30 -20.92
C VAL A 177 -9.30 -9.24 -20.74
N ARG A 178 -9.42 -9.83 -19.55
CA ARG A 178 -10.48 -10.76 -19.14
C ARG A 178 -11.01 -10.34 -17.77
N ARG A 179 -11.95 -9.39 -17.80
CA ARG A 179 -12.68 -8.81 -16.67
C ARG A 179 -13.69 -9.79 -16.07
N ASP A 180 -14.03 -9.64 -14.80
CA ASP A 180 -14.92 -10.53 -14.04
C ASP A 180 -14.45 -12.01 -14.10
N ARG A 181 -13.19 -12.24 -13.71
CA ARG A 181 -12.51 -13.54 -13.70
C ARG A 181 -11.82 -13.82 -12.36
N TRP A 182 -12.45 -14.70 -11.61
CA TRP A 182 -12.09 -15.10 -10.26
C TRP A 182 -11.31 -16.42 -10.31
N LEU A 183 -10.14 -16.47 -9.66
CA LEU A 183 -9.29 -17.68 -9.59
C LEU A 183 -10.04 -18.79 -8.81
N ASP A 184 -10.03 -20.04 -9.28
CA ASP A 184 -10.57 -21.16 -8.50
C ASP A 184 -9.69 -21.43 -7.27
N ARG A 185 -10.08 -20.85 -6.14
CA ARG A 185 -9.40 -21.02 -4.84
C ARG A 185 -9.84 -22.28 -4.08
N SER A 186 -10.64 -23.16 -4.68
CA SER A 186 -11.02 -24.42 -4.02
C SER A 186 -9.81 -25.35 -3.87
N THR A 187 -9.78 -26.13 -2.79
CA THR A 187 -8.62 -26.96 -2.44
C THR A 187 -8.90 -28.46 -2.58
N GLU A 188 -7.89 -29.23 -2.97
CA GLU A 188 -7.93 -30.70 -2.99
C GLU A 188 -6.64 -31.35 -2.49
N GLY A 189 -6.69 -32.68 -2.31
CA GLY A 189 -5.55 -33.48 -1.88
C GLY A 189 -5.23 -33.41 -0.39
N SER A 190 -4.14 -34.07 0.00
CA SER A 190 -3.56 -34.00 1.34
C SER A 190 -2.02 -34.00 1.22
N PRO A 191 -1.30 -32.95 1.68
CA PRO A 191 -1.85 -31.70 2.20
C PRO A 191 -2.69 -30.94 1.16
N PRO A 192 -3.63 -30.08 1.58
CA PRO A 192 -4.48 -29.32 0.66
C PRO A 192 -3.67 -28.44 -0.29
N ARG A 193 -4.08 -28.39 -1.56
CA ARG A 193 -3.52 -27.50 -2.60
C ARG A 193 -4.63 -26.85 -3.40
N CYS A 194 -4.39 -25.65 -3.90
CA CYS A 194 -5.34 -24.93 -4.73
C CYS A 194 -5.53 -25.61 -6.10
N LYS A 195 -6.77 -25.87 -6.49
CA LYS A 195 -7.15 -26.43 -7.80
C LYS A 195 -6.87 -25.47 -8.95
N GLY A 196 -7.08 -24.17 -8.72
CA GLY A 196 -6.87 -23.12 -9.72
C GLY A 196 -5.42 -22.84 -10.10
N VAL A 197 -4.41 -23.54 -9.55
CA VAL A 197 -2.98 -23.31 -9.87
C VAL A 197 -2.27 -24.62 -10.16
N GLN A 198 -1.98 -24.88 -11.44
CA GLN A 198 -1.20 -26.04 -11.85
C GLN A 198 0.31 -25.76 -11.67
N LEU A 199 0.93 -26.36 -10.66
CA LEU A 199 2.38 -26.33 -10.44
C LEU A 199 3.08 -27.52 -11.11
N ARG A 200 4.27 -27.29 -11.69
CA ARG A 200 5.24 -28.31 -12.12
C ARG A 200 6.56 -28.10 -11.38
N ARG A 201 7.30 -29.19 -11.12
CA ARG A 201 8.64 -29.15 -10.54
C ARG A 201 9.48 -30.30 -11.12
N GLY A 202 10.64 -30.01 -11.71
CA GLY A 202 11.65 -31.03 -12.02
C GLY A 202 12.55 -31.34 -10.81
N ASP A 203 13.32 -32.43 -10.88
CA ASP A 203 14.26 -32.79 -9.82
C ASP A 203 15.36 -31.73 -9.68
N GLY A 204 15.52 -31.21 -8.45
CA GLY A 204 16.42 -30.08 -8.17
C GLY A 204 15.89 -28.70 -8.54
N GLU A 205 14.77 -28.60 -9.26
CA GLU A 205 14.20 -27.31 -9.69
C GLU A 205 13.35 -26.63 -8.61
N SER A 206 13.19 -25.31 -8.75
CA SER A 206 12.08 -24.54 -8.18
C SER A 206 10.74 -25.02 -8.74
N PRO A 207 9.66 -25.06 -7.95
CA PRO A 207 8.31 -25.18 -8.49
C PRO A 207 8.02 -24.02 -9.45
N ARG A 208 7.22 -24.24 -10.49
CA ARG A 208 6.78 -23.21 -11.44
C ARG A 208 5.29 -23.39 -11.74
N ILE A 209 4.56 -22.28 -11.82
CA ILE A 209 3.18 -22.25 -12.32
C ILE A 209 3.21 -22.54 -13.83
N VAL A 210 2.31 -23.42 -14.29
CA VAL A 210 2.10 -23.78 -15.70
C VAL A 210 0.81 -23.15 -16.22
N SER A 211 -0.23 -23.12 -15.40
CA SER A 211 -1.50 -22.47 -15.72
C SER A 211 -2.28 -22.08 -14.47
N ILE A 212 -3.14 -21.07 -14.64
CA ILE A 212 -4.18 -20.71 -13.68
C ILE A 212 -5.57 -21.00 -14.25
N THR A 213 -6.51 -21.44 -13.41
CA THR A 213 -7.89 -21.80 -13.78
C THR A 213 -8.88 -20.93 -13.01
N MET A 214 -9.86 -20.36 -13.71
CA MET A 214 -10.88 -19.50 -13.12
C MET A 214 -12.11 -20.32 -12.64
N GLU A 215 -12.94 -19.75 -11.76
CA GLU A 215 -14.19 -20.37 -11.28
C GLU A 215 -15.16 -20.76 -12.41
N ASN A 216 -15.06 -20.13 -13.59
CA ASN A 216 -15.85 -20.47 -14.77
C ASN A 216 -15.22 -21.54 -15.69
N GLY A 217 -14.07 -22.12 -15.32
CA GLY A 217 -13.39 -23.17 -16.07
C GLY A 217 -12.48 -22.71 -17.22
N GLU A 218 -12.30 -21.40 -17.42
CA GLU A 218 -11.26 -20.89 -18.33
C GLU A 218 -9.86 -21.14 -17.77
N VAL A 219 -8.94 -21.63 -18.62
CA VAL A 219 -7.55 -21.95 -18.25
C VAL A 219 -6.59 -21.05 -19.02
N TYR A 220 -5.69 -20.38 -18.29
CA TYR A 220 -4.68 -19.46 -18.84
C TYR A 220 -3.27 -20.00 -18.58
N ARG A 221 -2.47 -20.18 -19.65
CA ARG A 221 -1.11 -20.73 -19.57
C ARG A 221 -0.05 -19.66 -19.78
N GLY A 222 1.14 -19.85 -19.21
CA GLY A 222 2.27 -18.98 -19.58
C GLY A 222 3.63 -19.31 -18.99
N GLY A 223 4.64 -18.54 -19.42
CA GLY A 223 6.02 -18.68 -18.99
C GLY A 223 6.31 -18.05 -17.61
N MET A 224 5.68 -16.89 -17.37
CA MET A 224 5.75 -16.10 -16.14
C MET A 224 4.36 -15.68 -15.68
N PHE A 225 4.18 -15.52 -14.37
CA PHE A 225 2.93 -15.09 -13.74
C PHE A 225 3.20 -13.90 -12.82
N VAL A 226 2.22 -13.00 -12.70
CA VAL A 226 2.30 -11.85 -11.80
C VAL A 226 1.00 -11.73 -11.00
N ASP A 227 1.08 -11.71 -9.67
CA ASP A 227 -0.05 -11.41 -8.79
C ASP A 227 -0.06 -9.91 -8.45
N ALA A 228 -0.93 -9.19 -9.14
CA ALA A 228 -1.16 -7.76 -8.97
C ALA A 228 -2.55 -7.49 -8.35
N THR A 229 -3.11 -8.44 -7.59
CA THR A 229 -4.30 -8.22 -6.74
C THR A 229 -3.94 -7.51 -5.44
N TYR A 230 -4.91 -6.84 -4.79
CA TYR A 230 -4.72 -6.28 -3.45
C TYR A 230 -4.74 -7.36 -2.35
N GLU A 231 -5.23 -8.55 -2.66
CA GLU A 231 -5.52 -9.64 -1.74
C GLU A 231 -4.47 -10.76 -1.73
N GLY A 232 -3.63 -10.84 -2.77
CA GLY A 232 -2.59 -11.86 -2.89
C GLY A 232 -3.17 -13.25 -3.07
N ASP A 233 -4.21 -13.40 -3.88
CA ASP A 233 -4.90 -14.69 -4.04
C ASP A 233 -4.13 -15.69 -4.90
N LEU A 234 -3.34 -15.23 -5.88
CA LEU A 234 -2.51 -16.12 -6.71
C LEU A 234 -1.22 -16.52 -5.97
N LEU A 235 -0.60 -15.62 -5.19
CA LEU A 235 0.56 -15.99 -4.38
C LEU A 235 0.18 -17.04 -3.31
N ALA A 236 -0.97 -16.88 -2.65
CA ALA A 236 -1.48 -17.84 -1.68
C ALA A 236 -1.83 -19.18 -2.35
N ALA A 237 -2.51 -19.14 -3.50
CA ALA A 237 -2.87 -20.33 -4.27
C ALA A 237 -1.65 -21.09 -4.82
N ALA A 238 -0.56 -20.39 -5.14
CA ALA A 238 0.72 -20.98 -5.55
C ALA A 238 1.54 -21.58 -4.40
N GLY A 239 1.07 -21.47 -3.13
CA GLY A 239 1.78 -22.01 -1.96
C GLY A 239 3.00 -21.18 -1.54
N VAL A 240 3.03 -19.89 -1.87
CA VAL A 240 4.03 -18.94 -1.35
C VAL A 240 3.66 -18.57 0.10
N GLU A 241 4.66 -18.46 0.98
CA GLU A 241 4.45 -17.99 2.36
C GLU A 241 4.05 -16.51 2.39
N TYR A 242 3.13 -16.15 3.30
CA TYR A 242 2.69 -14.78 3.54
C TYR A 242 2.35 -14.57 5.01
N HIS A 243 2.17 -13.30 5.39
CA HIS A 243 1.61 -12.87 6.66
C HIS A 243 0.28 -12.13 6.43
N VAL A 244 -0.62 -12.21 7.41
CA VAL A 244 -1.82 -11.38 7.57
C VAL A 244 -1.81 -10.88 9.01
N GLY A 245 -2.17 -9.61 9.24
CA GLY A 245 -2.04 -8.98 10.55
C GLY A 245 -0.73 -8.20 10.73
N ARG A 246 -0.35 -7.98 11.99
CA ARG A 246 0.84 -7.20 12.39
C ARG A 246 1.87 -8.11 13.04
N GLU A 247 3.12 -8.03 12.60
CA GLU A 247 4.22 -8.68 13.31
C GLU A 247 4.48 -7.99 14.66
N ALA A 248 5.07 -8.72 15.61
CA ALA A 248 5.62 -8.10 16.82
C ALA A 248 6.91 -7.34 16.47
N ASN A 249 7.24 -6.28 17.20
CA ASN A 249 8.48 -5.52 17.04
C ASN A 249 9.72 -6.44 17.02
N SER A 250 9.74 -7.45 17.87
CA SER A 250 10.81 -8.44 18.00
C SER A 250 10.97 -9.40 16.82
N VAL A 251 10.15 -9.32 15.77
CA VAL A 251 10.30 -10.11 14.53
C VAL A 251 11.33 -9.48 13.59
N TYR A 252 11.39 -8.14 13.56
CA TYR A 252 12.24 -7.39 12.61
C TYR A 252 13.04 -6.23 13.26
N ASP A 253 12.99 -6.06 14.59
CA ASP A 253 13.59 -4.99 15.41
C ASP A 253 13.01 -3.57 15.21
N GLU A 254 11.75 -3.53 14.76
CA GLU A 254 11.02 -2.30 14.41
C GLU A 254 10.46 -1.58 15.65
N GLN A 255 10.26 -0.26 15.62
CA GLN A 255 9.65 0.50 16.72
C GLN A 255 8.12 0.62 16.59
N TRP A 256 7.61 0.78 15.36
CA TRP A 256 6.25 1.24 15.07
C TRP A 256 5.32 0.15 14.52
N ASN A 257 5.83 -1.07 14.30
CA ASN A 257 5.00 -2.24 14.00
C ASN A 257 4.20 -2.71 15.25
N GLY A 258 3.41 -3.78 15.09
CA GLY A 258 2.62 -4.40 16.15
C GLY A 258 1.51 -3.51 16.69
N ILE A 259 1.04 -3.88 17.89
CA ILE A 259 0.05 -3.16 18.67
C ILE A 259 0.68 -1.86 19.21
N GLN A 260 -0.01 -0.73 19.03
CA GLN A 260 0.51 0.62 19.31
C GLN A 260 -0.41 1.40 20.26
N VAL A 261 -0.92 0.73 21.31
CA VAL A 261 -1.75 1.35 22.37
C VAL A 261 -1.07 2.59 22.95
N GLY A 262 -1.80 3.72 22.97
CA GLY A 262 -1.31 5.00 23.48
C GLY A 262 -0.44 5.80 22.50
N THR A 263 -0.16 5.28 21.30
CA THR A 263 0.30 6.09 20.17
C THR A 263 -0.89 6.84 19.57
N LEU A 264 -0.74 8.14 19.30
CA LEU A 264 -1.86 9.06 18.99
C LEU A 264 -1.50 10.01 17.83
N HIS A 265 -1.25 9.45 16.65
CA HIS A 265 -0.84 10.22 15.45
C HIS A 265 -2.07 10.74 14.66
N HIS A 266 -1.84 11.52 13.60
CA HIS A 266 -2.81 12.09 12.64
C HIS A 266 -4.08 12.82 13.14
N ARG A 267 -4.34 12.90 14.46
CA ARG A 267 -5.60 13.36 15.07
C ARG A 267 -6.80 12.43 14.80
N HIS A 268 -6.56 11.22 14.30
CA HIS A 268 -7.58 10.18 14.08
C HIS A 268 -8.03 9.47 15.38
N TRP A 269 -8.07 10.19 16.49
CA TRP A 269 -8.24 9.65 17.84
C TRP A 269 -9.07 10.60 18.73
N PHE A 270 -9.60 10.07 19.83
CA PHE A 270 -10.52 10.79 20.71
C PHE A 270 -9.76 11.82 21.57
N MET A 271 -9.58 13.03 21.02
CA MET A 271 -8.92 14.18 21.66
C MET A 271 -9.64 14.71 22.91
N LYS A 272 -10.89 14.31 23.13
CA LYS A 272 -11.67 14.59 24.35
C LYS A 272 -12.31 13.29 24.83
N PRO A 273 -12.41 13.04 26.15
CA PRO A 273 -13.08 11.86 26.68
C PRO A 273 -14.50 11.71 26.14
N VAL A 274 -14.78 10.57 25.49
CA VAL A 274 -16.12 10.16 25.06
C VAL A 274 -16.48 8.86 25.77
N ASP A 275 -17.71 8.76 26.24
CA ASP A 275 -18.20 7.59 26.95
C ASP A 275 -18.62 6.47 25.95
N PRO A 276 -18.22 5.20 26.18
CA PRO A 276 -18.46 4.09 25.26
C PRO A 276 -19.79 3.35 25.49
N TYR A 277 -20.58 3.69 26.53
CA TYR A 277 -21.74 2.90 26.96
C TYR A 277 -23.06 3.48 26.46
N VAL A 278 -24.09 2.63 26.28
CA VAL A 278 -25.41 3.05 25.73
C VAL A 278 -25.99 4.20 26.53
N LYS A 279 -25.94 4.12 27.85
CA LYS A 279 -26.11 5.25 28.76
C LYS A 279 -24.74 5.70 29.30
N PRO A 280 -24.38 7.00 29.24
CA PRO A 280 -23.12 7.49 29.77
C PRO A 280 -22.91 7.13 31.25
N GLY A 281 -21.73 6.60 31.59
CA GLY A 281 -21.36 6.23 32.95
C GLY A 281 -21.98 4.94 33.51
N GLU A 282 -22.84 4.23 32.76
CA GLU A 282 -23.41 2.93 33.19
C GLU A 282 -22.86 1.77 32.33
N PRO A 283 -21.76 1.08 32.71
CA PRO A 283 -21.24 -0.07 31.97
C PRO A 283 -22.26 -1.21 31.78
N SER A 284 -23.18 -1.37 32.74
CA SER A 284 -24.30 -2.31 32.70
C SER A 284 -25.37 -1.99 31.64
N SER A 285 -25.34 -0.81 31.03
CA SER A 285 -26.25 -0.45 29.93
C SER A 285 -25.85 -1.07 28.58
N GLY A 286 -24.66 -1.69 28.50
CA GLY A 286 -24.07 -2.18 27.26
C GLY A 286 -23.13 -1.18 26.61
N VAL A 287 -22.35 -1.64 25.63
CA VAL A 287 -21.37 -0.86 24.88
C VAL A 287 -21.97 -0.47 23.53
N LEU A 288 -21.68 0.75 23.05
CA LEU A 288 -22.09 1.22 21.73
C LEU A 288 -21.52 0.37 20.58
N PRO A 289 -22.15 0.37 19.39
CA PRO A 289 -21.61 -0.28 18.20
C PRO A 289 -20.19 0.17 17.85
N LEU A 290 -19.43 -0.71 17.20
CA LEU A 290 -18.09 -0.44 16.65
C LEU A 290 -17.05 -0.03 17.71
N ILE A 291 -17.19 -0.54 18.94
CA ILE A 291 -16.20 -0.50 20.02
C ILE A 291 -15.94 -1.95 20.49
N SER A 292 -14.68 -2.36 20.51
CA SER A 292 -14.24 -3.64 21.07
C SER A 292 -14.47 -3.70 22.59
N LYS A 293 -14.91 -4.85 23.05
CA LYS A 293 -15.01 -5.20 24.48
C LYS A 293 -13.75 -5.92 24.99
N ASP A 294 -12.92 -6.40 24.08
CA ASP A 294 -11.69 -7.11 24.40
C ASP A 294 -10.57 -6.11 24.73
N PRO A 295 -9.57 -6.51 25.54
CA PRO A 295 -8.37 -5.70 25.75
C PRO A 295 -7.70 -5.37 24.40
N PRO A 296 -7.19 -4.14 24.21
CA PRO A 296 -6.54 -3.77 22.95
C PRO A 296 -5.27 -4.59 22.70
N GLY A 297 -4.64 -5.10 23.76
CA GLY A 297 -3.41 -5.88 23.76
C GLY A 297 -2.23 -5.14 24.39
N ILE A 298 -1.03 -5.68 24.23
CA ILE A 298 0.20 -5.14 24.82
C ILE A 298 1.01 -4.45 23.71
N LYS A 299 1.46 -3.22 23.96
CA LYS A 299 2.24 -2.45 22.97
C LYS A 299 3.50 -3.23 22.55
N GLY A 300 3.71 -3.32 21.25
CA GLY A 300 4.84 -4.01 20.61
C GLY A 300 4.65 -5.51 20.34
N MET A 301 3.53 -6.10 20.77
CA MET A 301 3.14 -7.47 20.38
C MET A 301 2.43 -7.47 19.02
N GLY A 302 2.54 -8.57 18.29
CA GLY A 302 1.81 -8.79 17.03
C GLY A 302 0.37 -9.28 17.25
N ASP A 303 -0.47 -9.12 16.23
CA ASP A 303 -1.85 -9.63 16.21
C ASP A 303 -2.33 -9.92 14.77
N GLN A 304 -3.61 -10.28 14.63
CA GLN A 304 -4.25 -10.54 13.33
C GLN A 304 -5.12 -9.37 12.84
N ARG A 305 -4.86 -8.16 13.37
CA ARG A 305 -5.59 -6.95 12.99
C ARG A 305 -4.87 -6.26 11.82
N ILE A 306 -5.62 -5.63 10.92
CA ILE A 306 -5.08 -4.94 9.74
C ILE A 306 -5.71 -3.56 9.59
N GLN A 307 -5.07 -2.69 8.80
CA GLN A 307 -5.55 -1.31 8.55
C GLN A 307 -7.02 -1.30 8.11
N ALA A 308 -7.86 -0.45 8.71
CA ALA A 308 -9.28 -0.37 8.38
C ALA A 308 -9.54 0.05 6.93
N TYR A 309 -10.56 -0.55 6.30
CA TYR A 309 -10.96 -0.23 4.93
C TYR A 309 -12.10 0.81 4.92
N CYS A 310 -12.22 1.53 3.80
CA CYS A 310 -13.33 2.41 3.46
C CYS A 310 -13.49 2.48 1.92
N PHE A 311 -14.43 3.25 1.41
CA PHE A 311 -14.43 3.72 0.02
C PHE A 311 -13.87 5.16 -0.05
N ARG A 312 -13.00 5.47 -1.02
CA ARG A 312 -12.62 6.86 -1.36
C ARG A 312 -13.77 7.45 -2.20
N MET A 313 -14.53 8.40 -1.67
CA MET A 313 -15.77 8.87 -2.32
C MET A 313 -15.52 10.08 -3.22
N CYS A 314 -15.92 9.98 -4.49
CA CYS A 314 -15.99 11.16 -5.38
C CYS A 314 -17.30 11.93 -5.15
N LEU A 315 -17.24 12.98 -4.34
CA LEU A 315 -18.41 13.82 -4.01
C LEU A 315 -18.43 15.13 -4.81
N THR A 316 -19.62 15.67 -5.06
CA THR A 316 -19.82 16.98 -5.68
C THR A 316 -20.93 17.77 -4.97
N ASN A 317 -20.86 19.10 -5.06
CA ASN A 317 -21.88 20.02 -4.58
C ASN A 317 -22.69 20.70 -5.70
N ILE A 318 -22.36 20.43 -6.98
CA ILE A 318 -23.07 20.96 -8.16
C ILE A 318 -24.46 20.32 -8.26
N PRO A 319 -25.58 21.07 -8.10
CA PRO A 319 -26.93 20.48 -8.02
C PRO A 319 -27.32 19.60 -9.22
N GLU A 320 -26.91 20.02 -10.42
CA GLU A 320 -27.14 19.31 -11.68
C GLU A 320 -26.43 17.95 -11.68
N ASN A 321 -25.25 17.85 -11.06
CA ASN A 321 -24.44 16.64 -11.00
C ASN A 321 -24.62 15.81 -9.71
N ARG A 322 -25.25 16.36 -8.67
CA ARG A 322 -25.37 15.75 -7.33
C ARG A 322 -26.47 14.71 -7.25
N ILE A 323 -26.14 13.51 -6.75
CA ILE A 323 -27.07 12.50 -6.22
C ILE A 323 -27.07 12.63 -4.69
N PRO A 324 -28.22 12.85 -4.02
CA PRO A 324 -28.28 12.86 -2.56
C PRO A 324 -27.79 11.54 -1.95
N PHE A 325 -27.21 11.59 -0.75
CA PHE A 325 -26.73 10.38 -0.07
C PHE A 325 -27.88 9.39 0.19
N PRO A 326 -27.77 8.13 -0.28
CA PRO A 326 -28.82 7.14 -0.10
C PRO A 326 -28.94 6.76 1.37
N GLN A 327 -30.18 6.57 1.84
CA GLN A 327 -30.41 5.84 3.09
C GLN A 327 -30.26 4.34 2.78
N PRO A 328 -29.27 3.62 3.35
CA PRO A 328 -29.05 2.22 3.00
C PRO A 328 -30.14 1.32 3.57
N SER A 329 -30.32 0.14 2.96
CA SER A 329 -31.21 -0.89 3.48
C SER A 329 -30.73 -1.36 4.86
N GLY A 330 -31.63 -1.38 5.84
CA GLY A 330 -31.30 -1.72 7.23
C GLY A 330 -30.58 -0.61 8.02
N TYR A 331 -30.62 0.64 7.56
CA TYR A 331 -30.06 1.80 8.27
C TYR A 331 -30.57 1.92 9.72
N ASP A 332 -29.64 1.97 10.68
CA ASP A 332 -29.88 2.30 12.09
C ASP A 332 -29.03 3.53 12.49
N PRO A 333 -29.63 4.68 12.87
CA PRO A 333 -28.89 5.83 13.38
C PRO A 333 -28.13 5.52 14.69
N GLY A 334 -28.54 4.48 15.45
CA GLY A 334 -27.85 4.01 16.65
C GLY A 334 -26.39 3.60 16.41
N GLN A 335 -26.06 3.12 15.20
CA GLN A 335 -24.69 2.81 14.77
C GLN A 335 -23.75 4.04 14.81
N TYR A 336 -24.31 5.25 14.74
CA TYR A 336 -23.57 6.52 14.71
C TYR A 336 -23.73 7.35 16.00
N GLN A 337 -24.36 6.80 17.05
CA GLN A 337 -24.51 7.50 18.35
C GLN A 337 -23.16 7.93 18.94
N LEU A 338 -22.07 7.22 18.63
CA LEU A 338 -20.71 7.59 19.05
C LEU A 338 -20.22 8.88 18.36
N LEU A 339 -20.54 9.08 17.09
CA LEU A 339 -20.24 10.31 16.35
C LEU A 339 -21.09 11.50 16.87
N ALA A 340 -22.35 11.27 17.26
CA ALA A 340 -23.15 12.29 17.93
C ALA A 340 -22.48 12.79 19.23
N ARG A 341 -21.85 11.90 20.01
CA ARG A 341 -21.07 12.28 21.22
C ARG A 341 -19.80 13.07 20.87
N VAL A 342 -19.13 12.73 19.77
CA VAL A 342 -17.98 13.51 19.24
C VAL A 342 -18.40 14.93 18.85
N PHE A 343 -19.54 15.09 18.18
CA PHE A 343 -20.11 16.40 17.83
C PHE A 343 -20.56 17.20 19.06
N ALA A 344 -21.17 16.56 20.06
CA ALA A 344 -21.57 17.18 21.32
C ALA A 344 -20.35 17.68 22.12
N ASN A 345 -19.22 16.97 22.05
CA ASN A 345 -17.93 17.41 22.58
C ASN A 345 -17.28 18.57 21.77
N GLY A 346 -17.94 19.10 20.75
CA GLY A 346 -17.53 20.30 20.01
C GLY A 346 -16.54 20.06 18.87
N TRP A 347 -16.38 18.83 18.39
CA TRP A 347 -15.63 18.56 17.15
C TRP A 347 -16.40 19.07 15.93
N ARG A 348 -15.69 19.61 14.92
CA ARG A 348 -16.27 20.28 13.73
C ARG A 348 -15.48 20.08 12.42
N GLU A 349 -14.52 19.17 12.42
CA GLU A 349 -13.51 19.02 11.37
C GLU A 349 -14.01 18.12 10.21
N THR A 350 -15.33 17.98 10.05
CA THR A 350 -15.98 17.01 9.15
C THR A 350 -15.58 17.14 7.67
N PHE A 351 -15.11 18.33 7.27
CA PHE A 351 -14.77 18.66 5.89
C PHE A 351 -13.25 18.78 5.64
N ASP A 352 -12.40 18.57 6.66
CA ASP A 352 -10.93 18.68 6.54
C ASP A 352 -10.33 17.67 5.53
N LYS A 353 -11.06 16.58 5.23
CA LYS A 353 -10.69 15.57 4.22
C LYS A 353 -11.65 15.47 3.03
N PHE A 354 -12.21 16.61 2.61
CA PHE A 354 -12.84 16.79 1.30
C PHE A 354 -11.77 17.34 0.34
N ASP A 355 -10.82 16.50 -0.09
CA ASP A 355 -9.67 16.91 -0.91
C ASP A 355 -10.15 17.36 -2.31
N PRO A 356 -9.95 18.63 -2.73
CA PRO A 356 -10.61 19.17 -3.93
C PRO A 356 -9.99 18.65 -5.24
N MET A 357 -10.84 18.07 -6.09
CA MET A 357 -10.51 17.59 -7.43
C MET A 357 -11.09 18.52 -8.51
N PRO A 358 -10.63 18.43 -9.77
CA PRO A 358 -11.21 19.19 -10.88
C PRO A 358 -12.73 19.04 -10.98
N ASN A 359 -13.39 20.03 -11.60
CA ASN A 359 -14.82 20.00 -11.89
C ASN A 359 -15.72 20.05 -10.63
N HIS A 360 -15.32 20.80 -9.61
CA HIS A 360 -16.06 20.89 -8.33
C HIS A 360 -16.42 19.50 -7.74
N LYS A 361 -15.42 18.61 -7.76
CA LYS A 361 -15.47 17.29 -7.13
C LYS A 361 -14.47 17.22 -5.98
N THR A 362 -14.54 16.16 -5.18
CA THR A 362 -13.60 15.91 -4.07
C THR A 362 -13.28 14.43 -3.97
N ASP A 363 -12.05 14.10 -3.61
CA ASP A 363 -11.70 12.81 -3.04
C ASP A 363 -11.97 12.89 -1.53
N THR A 364 -12.98 12.17 -1.06
CA THR A 364 -13.38 12.18 0.36
C THR A 364 -12.98 10.89 1.05
N ASN A 365 -12.20 11.03 2.12
CA ASN A 365 -11.59 9.94 2.89
C ASN A 365 -11.76 10.18 4.41
N ASN A 366 -11.17 9.30 5.22
CA ASN A 366 -11.24 9.35 6.67
C ASN A 366 -10.60 10.62 7.29
N HIS A 367 -11.17 11.11 8.39
CA HIS A 367 -10.54 12.08 9.29
C HIS A 367 -11.21 12.05 10.67
N GLY A 368 -10.49 12.48 11.72
CA GLY A 368 -10.99 12.53 13.09
C GLY A 368 -11.22 11.16 13.76
N PRO A 369 -11.85 11.13 14.97
CA PRO A 369 -12.00 9.93 15.80
C PRO A 369 -13.04 8.91 15.29
N PHE A 370 -13.99 9.37 14.47
CA PHE A 370 -15.04 8.55 13.87
C PHE A 370 -15.23 9.04 12.43
N SER A 371 -15.07 8.14 11.47
CA SER A 371 -14.76 8.47 10.08
C SER A 371 -15.28 7.40 9.13
N THR A 372 -14.96 7.48 7.84
CA THR A 372 -15.31 6.48 6.82
C THR A 372 -14.62 5.12 7.02
N ASP A 373 -13.54 5.04 7.79
CA ASP A 373 -12.86 3.78 8.10
C ASP A 373 -13.79 2.88 8.94
N TYR A 374 -14.15 1.70 8.42
CA TYR A 374 -15.03 0.75 9.12
C TYR A 374 -14.20 -0.12 10.09
N ILE A 375 -13.68 0.54 11.13
CA ILE A 375 -12.64 0.02 12.02
C ILE A 375 -12.97 -1.37 12.57
N GLY A 376 -12.07 -2.31 12.31
CA GLY A 376 -12.10 -3.69 12.80
C GLY A 376 -13.05 -4.65 12.08
N GLN A 377 -13.73 -4.22 11.01
CA GLN A 377 -14.75 -5.04 10.31
C GLN A 377 -14.20 -5.80 9.09
N ASN A 378 -12.88 -5.75 8.88
CA ASN A 378 -12.20 -6.25 7.70
C ASN A 378 -11.18 -7.38 7.94
N TYR A 379 -10.94 -7.80 9.19
CA TYR A 379 -9.89 -8.79 9.52
C TYR A 379 -10.02 -10.13 8.78
N GLU A 380 -11.25 -10.61 8.54
CA GLU A 380 -11.51 -11.85 7.80
C GLU A 380 -11.20 -11.73 6.29
N TYR A 381 -11.21 -10.51 5.74
CA TYR A 381 -11.23 -10.26 4.30
C TYR A 381 -10.07 -10.91 3.50
N PRO A 382 -8.81 -10.89 3.97
CA PRO A 382 -7.69 -11.45 3.21
C PRO A 382 -7.90 -12.93 2.88
N GLU A 383 -8.35 -13.72 3.86
CA GLU A 383 -8.49 -15.17 3.73
C GLU A 383 -9.92 -15.63 3.38
N ALA A 384 -10.90 -14.74 3.48
CA ALA A 384 -12.30 -15.00 3.16
C ALA A 384 -12.53 -15.58 1.74
N SER A 385 -13.53 -16.46 1.63
CA SER A 385 -14.12 -16.89 0.36
C SER A 385 -14.70 -15.71 -0.40
N TYR A 386 -14.87 -15.80 -1.73
CA TYR A 386 -15.41 -14.66 -2.50
C TYR A 386 -16.86 -14.31 -2.09
N ALA A 387 -17.65 -15.30 -1.63
CA ALA A 387 -18.96 -15.03 -1.05
C ALA A 387 -18.83 -14.15 0.21
N ARG A 388 -17.96 -14.55 1.16
CA ARG A 388 -17.74 -13.81 2.39
C ARG A 388 -17.09 -12.43 2.16
N ARG A 389 -16.20 -12.29 1.17
CA ARG A 389 -15.69 -10.96 0.76
C ARG A 389 -16.80 -10.06 0.21
N ARG A 390 -17.75 -10.58 -0.58
CA ARG A 390 -18.90 -9.80 -1.08
C ARG A 390 -19.82 -9.33 0.04
N GLU A 391 -20.05 -10.16 1.06
CA GLU A 391 -20.74 -9.73 2.29
C GLU A 391 -19.98 -8.59 2.98
N ILE A 392 -18.68 -8.75 3.22
CA ILE A 392 -17.85 -7.73 3.88
C ILE A 392 -17.84 -6.41 3.08
N ILE A 393 -17.75 -6.45 1.75
CA ILE A 393 -17.84 -5.25 0.88
C ILE A 393 -19.19 -4.56 1.06
N ALA A 394 -20.29 -5.31 0.99
CA ALA A 394 -21.63 -4.77 1.18
C ALA A 394 -21.84 -4.21 2.61
N ASP A 395 -21.18 -4.78 3.62
CA ASP A 395 -21.23 -4.28 5.00
C ASP A 395 -20.50 -2.94 5.15
N HIS A 396 -19.34 -2.78 4.49
CA HIS A 396 -18.62 -1.49 4.42
C HIS A 396 -19.42 -0.44 3.65
N GLU A 397 -20.07 -0.82 2.54
CA GLU A 397 -20.92 0.07 1.74
C GLU A 397 -22.10 0.59 2.57
N ARG A 398 -22.86 -0.30 3.22
CA ARG A 398 -24.01 0.09 4.06
C ARG A 398 -23.58 0.96 5.24
N TYR A 399 -22.43 0.66 5.87
CA TYR A 399 -21.88 1.52 6.92
C TYR A 399 -21.58 2.93 6.41
N GLN A 400 -20.88 3.06 5.29
CA GLN A 400 -20.40 4.36 4.82
C GLN A 400 -21.51 5.19 4.15
N GLN A 401 -22.45 4.57 3.44
CA GLN A 401 -23.69 5.22 2.99
C GLN A 401 -24.51 5.72 4.20
N GLY A 402 -24.65 4.88 5.23
CA GLY A 402 -25.36 5.24 6.46
C GLY A 402 -24.69 6.38 7.22
N LEU A 403 -23.36 6.43 7.26
CA LEU A 403 -22.59 7.52 7.85
C LEU A 403 -22.87 8.85 7.14
N MET A 404 -22.82 8.88 5.81
CA MET A 404 -23.07 10.11 5.05
C MET A 404 -24.53 10.55 5.14
N HIS A 405 -25.46 9.60 5.14
CA HIS A 405 -26.88 9.86 5.39
C HIS A 405 -27.12 10.43 6.80
N PHE A 406 -26.48 9.85 7.83
CA PHE A 406 -26.58 10.32 9.21
C PHE A 406 -26.09 11.77 9.34
N ILE A 407 -24.89 12.08 8.84
CA ILE A 407 -24.32 13.44 8.91
C ILE A 407 -25.21 14.45 8.15
N ALA A 408 -25.80 14.05 7.02
CA ALA A 408 -26.65 14.92 6.20
C ALA A 408 -28.08 15.14 6.74
N ASN A 409 -28.59 14.29 7.64
CA ASN A 409 -30.03 14.29 8.01
C ASN A 409 -30.32 14.26 9.53
N ASP A 410 -29.48 13.66 10.37
CA ASP A 410 -29.86 13.36 11.76
C ASP A 410 -29.91 14.61 12.65
N PRO A 411 -30.95 14.80 13.49
CA PRO A 411 -31.11 16.00 14.33
C PRO A 411 -30.03 16.15 15.42
N SER A 412 -29.33 15.08 15.82
CA SER A 412 -28.23 15.13 16.80
C SER A 412 -26.91 15.67 16.22
N VAL A 413 -26.80 15.73 14.89
CA VAL A 413 -25.68 16.38 14.20
C VAL A 413 -25.84 17.91 14.34
N PRO A 414 -24.74 18.67 14.53
CA PRO A 414 -24.81 20.12 14.60
C PRO A 414 -25.41 20.70 13.32
N MET A 415 -26.26 21.71 13.46
CA MET A 415 -27.02 22.29 12.33
C MET A 415 -26.08 22.79 11.22
N GLU A 416 -25.00 23.45 11.60
CA GLU A 416 -23.95 23.97 10.73
C GLU A 416 -23.20 22.86 9.96
N VAL A 417 -23.07 21.66 10.53
CA VAL A 417 -22.45 20.49 9.86
C VAL A 417 -23.46 19.80 8.94
N ARG A 418 -24.70 19.64 9.41
CA ARG A 418 -25.78 18.98 8.66
C ARG A 418 -26.16 19.78 7.42
N GLU A 419 -26.34 21.09 7.54
CA GLU A 419 -26.64 21.99 6.43
C GLU A 419 -25.52 21.98 5.38
N ALA A 420 -24.26 22.04 5.81
CA ALA A 420 -23.10 21.93 4.91
C ALA A 420 -23.05 20.55 4.20
N MET A 421 -23.25 19.45 4.93
CA MET A 421 -23.23 18.11 4.35
C MET A 421 -24.38 17.88 3.36
N SER A 422 -25.56 18.45 3.62
CA SER A 422 -26.72 18.37 2.72
C SER A 422 -26.48 19.02 1.34
N GLN A 423 -25.42 19.83 1.20
CA GLN A 423 -25.01 20.37 -0.10
C GLN A 423 -24.12 19.43 -0.91
N TRP A 424 -23.59 18.36 -0.31
CA TRP A 424 -22.78 17.35 -0.97
C TRP A 424 -23.58 16.10 -1.31
N GLY A 425 -23.03 15.28 -2.20
CA GLY A 425 -23.61 14.02 -2.64
C GLY A 425 -22.70 13.32 -3.65
N LEU A 426 -23.11 12.14 -4.11
CA LEU A 426 -22.39 11.37 -5.12
C LEU A 426 -22.49 12.05 -6.50
N CYS A 427 -21.55 11.77 -7.40
CA CYS A 427 -21.53 12.35 -8.75
C CYS A 427 -22.39 11.51 -9.72
N LYS A 428 -23.23 12.15 -10.56
CA LYS A 428 -23.97 11.49 -11.65
C LYS A 428 -23.09 11.11 -12.83
N ASP A 429 -21.90 11.69 -12.95
CA ASP A 429 -21.00 11.49 -14.09
C ASP A 429 -19.76 10.64 -13.80
N GLU A 430 -19.54 10.24 -12.55
CA GLU A 430 -18.65 9.14 -12.14
C GLU A 430 -19.47 7.87 -11.86
N PHE A 431 -18.83 6.69 -11.82
CA PHE A 431 -19.39 5.42 -11.30
C PHE A 431 -20.84 5.13 -11.76
N ARG A 432 -21.14 5.37 -13.05
CA ARG A 432 -22.51 5.57 -13.56
C ARG A 432 -23.34 4.28 -13.53
N ASP A 433 -22.68 3.15 -13.69
CA ASP A 433 -23.21 1.80 -13.60
C ASP A 433 -23.32 1.27 -12.15
N ASN A 434 -22.75 1.99 -11.18
CA ASN A 434 -22.88 1.73 -9.74
C ASN A 434 -23.55 2.89 -8.97
N GLY A 435 -24.42 3.66 -9.65
CA GLY A 435 -25.24 4.71 -9.01
C GLY A 435 -24.47 5.90 -8.43
N GLY A 436 -23.24 6.13 -8.88
CA GLY A 436 -22.34 7.15 -8.33
C GLY A 436 -21.52 6.68 -7.12
N TRP A 437 -21.67 5.43 -6.66
CA TRP A 437 -20.86 4.87 -5.56
C TRP A 437 -19.54 4.27 -6.07
N PRO A 438 -18.39 4.51 -5.42
CA PRO A 438 -17.09 4.04 -5.91
C PRO A 438 -17.01 2.51 -6.03
N HIS A 439 -16.39 2.04 -7.11
CA HIS A 439 -16.36 0.61 -7.47
C HIS A 439 -15.42 -0.23 -6.58
N GLN A 440 -14.42 0.41 -5.95
CA GLN A 440 -13.34 -0.29 -5.26
C GLN A 440 -13.39 -0.04 -3.75
N LEU A 441 -13.46 -1.11 -2.96
CA LEU A 441 -13.18 -1.05 -1.53
C LEU A 441 -11.68 -0.80 -1.33
N TYR A 442 -11.31 0.14 -0.47
CA TYR A 442 -9.91 0.45 -0.17
C TYR A 442 -9.29 -0.62 0.73
N VAL A 443 -8.89 -1.73 0.09
CA VAL A 443 -8.06 -2.78 0.66
C VAL A 443 -6.66 -2.20 0.88
N ARG A 444 -6.47 -1.51 2.02
CA ARG A 444 -5.18 -0.89 2.39
C ARG A 444 -4.09 -1.92 2.63
N GLU A 445 -4.46 -3.11 3.07
CA GLU A 445 -3.56 -4.18 3.48
C GLU A 445 -4.32 -5.50 3.54
N ALA A 446 -3.77 -6.59 2.99
CA ALA A 446 -4.35 -7.92 3.11
C ALA A 446 -3.27 -8.96 3.43
N ARG A 447 -2.80 -9.70 2.42
CA ARG A 447 -1.61 -10.56 2.53
C ARG A 447 -0.36 -9.75 2.19
N ARG A 448 0.73 -10.00 2.91
CA ARG A 448 2.08 -9.55 2.55
C ARG A 448 2.97 -10.79 2.37
N MET A 449 3.63 -10.92 1.23
CA MET A 449 4.48 -12.07 0.93
C MET A 449 5.65 -12.22 1.93
N ILE A 450 6.21 -13.42 2.10
CA ILE A 450 7.49 -13.65 2.78
C ILE A 450 8.49 -14.17 1.73
N GLY A 451 9.14 -13.24 1.03
CA GLY A 451 9.90 -13.45 -0.20
C GLY A 451 11.41 -13.65 -0.01
N LYS A 452 12.21 -13.26 -1.03
CA LYS A 452 13.69 -13.24 -0.97
C LYS A 452 14.20 -12.20 0.04
N TYR A 453 13.51 -11.07 0.17
CA TYR A 453 13.82 -9.97 1.10
C TYR A 453 12.52 -9.36 1.64
N VAL A 454 12.47 -9.07 2.95
CA VAL A 454 11.33 -8.39 3.57
C VAL A 454 11.68 -6.92 3.76
N MET A 455 10.89 -6.01 3.18
CA MET A 455 10.99 -4.58 3.47
C MET A 455 10.51 -4.29 4.90
N THR A 456 11.26 -3.47 5.64
CA THR A 456 11.02 -3.17 7.05
C THR A 456 11.03 -1.66 7.28
N GLU A 457 10.58 -1.24 8.47
CA GLU A 457 10.73 0.13 8.99
C GLU A 457 12.14 0.69 8.72
N HIS A 458 13.17 -0.14 8.90
CA HIS A 458 14.56 0.24 8.71
C HIS A 458 14.93 0.64 7.28
N ASP A 459 14.30 0.05 6.27
CA ASP A 459 14.46 0.45 4.86
C ASP A 459 13.79 1.81 4.62
N CYS A 460 12.54 1.96 5.07
CA CYS A 460 11.76 3.17 4.86
C CYS A 460 12.32 4.39 5.62
N LEU A 461 12.92 4.17 6.79
CA LEU A 461 13.59 5.20 7.59
C LEU A 461 15.09 5.39 7.25
N ASP A 462 15.61 4.74 6.21
CA ASP A 462 17.01 4.85 5.75
C ASP A 462 18.05 4.54 6.85
N THR A 463 17.74 3.58 7.72
CA THR A 463 18.65 3.15 8.82
C THR A 463 19.52 1.95 8.46
N LYS A 464 19.33 1.37 7.27
CA LYS A 464 20.16 0.33 6.66
C LYS A 464 20.15 0.48 5.13
N GLU A 465 21.14 -0.10 4.46
CA GLU A 465 21.18 -0.17 2.99
C GLU A 465 20.13 -1.17 2.45
N THR A 466 19.31 -0.74 1.49
CA THR A 466 18.35 -1.60 0.79
C THR A 466 19.01 -2.20 -0.47
N PRO A 467 19.09 -3.53 -0.62
CA PRO A 467 19.80 -4.15 -1.74
C PRO A 467 18.95 -4.21 -3.03
N GLU A 468 19.61 -4.27 -4.19
CA GLU A 468 18.98 -4.59 -5.49
C GLU A 468 17.76 -3.70 -5.84
N SER A 469 17.85 -2.37 -5.67
CA SER A 469 16.71 -1.46 -5.87
C SER A 469 16.03 -1.56 -7.25
N VAL A 470 14.71 -1.71 -7.26
CA VAL A 470 13.85 -1.72 -8.46
C VAL A 470 12.89 -0.52 -8.54
N GLY A 471 12.90 0.35 -7.53
CA GLY A 471 12.02 1.51 -7.47
C GLY A 471 12.21 2.26 -6.16
N MET A 472 11.47 3.34 -5.98
CA MET A 472 11.55 4.15 -4.77
C MET A 472 10.19 4.42 -4.15
N GLY A 473 10.15 4.37 -2.83
CA GLY A 473 9.08 4.94 -2.02
C GLY A 473 9.50 6.31 -1.48
N SER A 474 8.52 7.12 -1.08
CA SER A 474 8.80 8.43 -0.45
C SER A 474 7.67 8.95 0.44
N TYR A 475 6.63 8.14 0.68
CA TYR A 475 5.55 8.50 1.58
C TYR A 475 6.00 8.32 3.05
N THR A 476 5.12 8.66 3.99
CA THR A 476 5.32 8.37 5.40
C THR A 476 5.00 6.90 5.71
N LEU A 477 5.56 6.35 6.78
CA LEU A 477 5.01 5.15 7.41
C LEU A 477 3.59 5.49 7.88
N ASP A 478 2.61 5.01 7.13
CA ASP A 478 1.19 5.38 7.22
C ASP A 478 0.33 4.15 7.51
N SER A 479 -0.13 4.03 8.75
CA SER A 479 -1.09 3.02 9.18
C SER A 479 -2.36 3.68 9.66
N HIS A 480 -3.50 3.12 9.28
CA HIS A 480 -4.81 3.51 9.80
C HIS A 480 -5.14 2.74 11.08
N ASN A 481 -6.02 3.31 11.90
CA ASN A 481 -6.60 2.60 13.04
C ASN A 481 -7.12 1.22 12.65
N VAL A 482 -6.70 0.19 13.39
CA VAL A 482 -7.14 -1.19 13.19
C VAL A 482 -8.29 -1.54 14.14
N GLN A 483 -8.36 -0.93 15.32
CA GLN A 483 -9.39 -1.18 16.33
C GLN A 483 -9.82 0.08 17.07
N ARG A 484 -10.98 -0.02 17.74
CA ARG A 484 -11.49 0.95 18.72
C ARG A 484 -11.81 0.18 20.00
N TYR A 485 -11.39 0.67 21.16
CA TYR A 485 -11.42 -0.07 22.43
C TYR A 485 -11.87 0.82 23.60
N ILE A 486 -12.09 0.19 24.76
CA ILE A 486 -12.37 0.88 26.02
C ILE A 486 -11.07 0.99 26.84
N THR A 487 -10.71 2.21 27.23
CA THR A 487 -9.54 2.52 28.05
C THR A 487 -9.75 2.12 29.52
N PRO A 488 -8.68 1.99 30.34
CA PRO A 488 -8.80 1.65 31.77
C PRO A 488 -9.64 2.63 32.60
N ASP A 489 -9.77 3.90 32.18
CA ASP A 489 -10.64 4.93 32.77
C ASP A 489 -12.09 4.93 32.23
N GLY A 490 -12.45 3.91 31.45
CA GLY A 490 -13.81 3.69 30.94
C GLY A 490 -14.22 4.69 29.87
N LYS A 491 -13.30 5.08 28.99
CA LYS A 491 -13.54 5.97 27.84
C LYS A 491 -13.21 5.23 26.54
N VAL A 492 -13.70 5.73 25.41
CA VAL A 492 -13.36 5.16 24.10
C VAL A 492 -12.03 5.70 23.58
N GLN A 493 -11.25 4.86 22.91
CA GLN A 493 -10.08 5.31 22.13
C GLN A 493 -9.86 4.43 20.89
N ASN A 494 -9.21 4.98 19.85
CA ASN A 494 -8.77 4.21 18.69
C ASN A 494 -7.32 3.70 18.87
N GLU A 495 -6.92 2.66 18.13
CA GLU A 495 -5.55 2.12 18.09
C GLU A 495 -5.19 1.64 16.67
N GLY A 496 -3.94 1.84 16.28
CA GLY A 496 -3.37 1.41 15.00
C GLY A 496 -2.98 2.56 14.06
N ASP A 497 -3.46 3.79 14.32
CA ASP A 497 -3.03 4.97 13.56
C ASP A 497 -1.56 5.32 13.85
N ILE A 498 -0.75 5.31 12.79
CA ILE A 498 0.67 5.65 12.80
C ILE A 498 0.97 6.55 11.62
N GLY A 499 1.63 7.68 11.91
CA GLY A 499 2.22 8.57 10.91
C GLY A 499 3.65 8.91 11.29
N VAL A 500 4.64 8.28 10.65
CA VAL A 500 6.06 8.57 10.88
C VAL A 500 6.70 9.01 9.58
N LYS A 501 7.26 10.22 9.58
CA LYS A 501 7.87 10.81 8.38
C LYS A 501 9.20 10.13 8.05
N THR A 502 9.30 9.61 6.82
CA THR A 502 10.56 9.12 6.25
C THR A 502 11.54 10.28 6.03
N PRO A 503 12.84 10.13 6.33
CA PRO A 503 13.79 11.25 6.27
C PRO A 503 14.03 11.73 4.83
N ARG A 504 13.99 10.80 3.88
CA ARG A 504 14.14 11.01 2.43
C ARG A 504 13.39 9.91 1.66
N PRO A 505 13.26 10.00 0.33
CA PRO A 505 12.91 8.86 -0.50
C PRO A 505 13.87 7.69 -0.27
N TYR A 506 13.29 6.50 -0.12
CA TYR A 506 13.96 5.24 0.17
C TYR A 506 13.80 4.28 -1.01
N GLU A 507 14.68 3.29 -1.08
CA GLU A 507 14.75 2.32 -2.18
C GLU A 507 13.89 1.09 -1.86
N ILE A 508 13.47 0.35 -2.90
CA ILE A 508 12.64 -0.86 -2.75
C ILE A 508 13.36 -2.03 -3.40
N ALA A 509 13.72 -3.03 -2.60
CA ALA A 509 14.55 -4.16 -3.03
C ALA A 509 13.84 -5.08 -4.02
N TYR A 510 14.54 -5.54 -5.07
CA TYR A 510 14.04 -6.57 -5.98
C TYR A 510 13.54 -7.82 -5.23
N GLY A 511 14.23 -8.19 -4.15
CA GLY A 511 13.89 -9.32 -3.32
C GLY A 511 12.50 -9.27 -2.66
N SER A 512 11.86 -8.10 -2.57
CA SER A 512 10.49 -7.99 -2.05
C SER A 512 9.41 -8.32 -3.09
N LEU A 513 9.75 -8.32 -4.39
CA LEU A 513 8.84 -8.63 -5.49
C LEU A 513 8.81 -10.13 -5.84
N VAL A 514 9.75 -10.93 -5.32
CA VAL A 514 9.91 -12.34 -5.66
C VAL A 514 9.77 -13.25 -4.42
N PRO A 515 9.08 -14.40 -4.54
CA PRO A 515 8.98 -15.38 -3.46
C PRO A 515 10.35 -16.06 -3.22
N LYS A 516 10.47 -16.88 -2.17
CA LYS A 516 11.69 -17.67 -1.94
C LYS A 516 11.89 -18.64 -3.10
N ARG A 517 13.14 -18.85 -3.53
CA ARG A 517 13.50 -19.72 -4.68
C ARG A 517 12.97 -21.15 -4.56
N SER A 518 12.72 -21.64 -3.34
CA SER A 518 12.13 -22.94 -3.04
C SER A 518 10.60 -23.04 -3.26
N GLN A 519 9.89 -21.91 -3.33
CA GLN A 519 8.43 -21.83 -3.39
C GLN A 519 7.91 -21.71 -4.83
N CYS A 520 8.33 -20.70 -5.58
CA CYS A 520 7.95 -20.53 -6.99
C CYS A 520 9.02 -19.77 -7.79
N GLY A 521 9.46 -20.31 -8.92
CA GLY A 521 10.51 -19.73 -9.77
C GLY A 521 10.02 -18.78 -10.86
N ASN A 522 8.70 -18.63 -11.07
CA ASN A 522 8.13 -17.81 -12.16
C ASN A 522 6.89 -16.99 -11.75
N LEU A 523 6.81 -16.60 -10.48
CA LEU A 523 5.82 -15.68 -9.94
C LEU A 523 6.50 -14.43 -9.42
N LEU A 524 5.94 -13.25 -9.71
CA LEU A 524 6.26 -11.99 -9.03
C LEU A 524 5.00 -11.36 -8.42
N VAL A 525 5.18 -10.54 -7.39
CA VAL A 525 4.07 -9.94 -6.62
C VAL A 525 4.36 -8.44 -6.40
N PRO A 526 3.92 -7.55 -7.32
CA PRO A 526 4.15 -6.10 -7.21
C PRO A 526 3.20 -5.35 -6.25
N VAL A 527 2.11 -5.96 -5.79
CA VAL A 527 1.12 -5.33 -4.89
C VAL A 527 1.23 -5.88 -3.47
N CYS A 528 0.97 -7.17 -3.25
CA CYS A 528 1.16 -7.87 -1.96
C CYS A 528 2.63 -8.17 -1.63
N ILE A 529 3.51 -7.18 -1.82
CA ILE A 529 4.97 -7.29 -1.73
C ILE A 529 5.44 -7.82 -0.36
N SER A 530 6.67 -8.34 -0.33
CA SER A 530 7.25 -8.80 0.93
C SER A 530 7.70 -7.65 1.82
N SER A 531 6.97 -7.47 2.92
CA SER A 531 7.11 -6.34 3.82
C SER A 531 6.49 -6.61 5.19
N SER A 532 6.99 -5.94 6.22
CA SER A 532 6.30 -5.80 7.50
C SER A 532 5.06 -4.92 7.35
N HIS A 533 4.09 -5.03 8.28
CA HIS A 533 2.88 -4.22 8.28
C HIS A 533 3.18 -2.70 8.21
N ILE A 534 4.14 -2.23 9.01
CA ILE A 534 4.45 -0.80 9.08
C ILE A 534 5.16 -0.29 7.82
N ALA A 535 6.09 -1.06 7.25
CA ALA A 535 6.76 -0.73 6.00
C ALA A 535 5.78 -0.71 4.82
N PHE A 536 4.84 -1.68 4.80
CA PHE A 536 3.79 -1.73 3.79
C PHE A 536 2.94 -0.45 3.77
N GLY A 537 2.65 0.12 4.94
CA GLY A 537 1.95 1.40 5.08
C GLY A 537 2.53 2.55 4.25
N SER A 538 3.86 2.60 4.07
CA SER A 538 4.52 3.59 3.20
C SER A 538 4.65 3.14 1.74
N ILE A 539 4.77 1.84 1.48
CA ILE A 539 5.00 1.30 0.12
C ILE A 539 3.69 1.18 -0.68
N ARG A 540 2.53 1.02 -0.01
CA ARG A 540 1.20 0.73 -0.60
C ARG A 540 0.55 1.85 -1.43
N MET A 541 1.33 2.79 -1.96
CA MET A 541 0.82 3.91 -2.75
C MET A 541 0.64 3.48 -4.22
N GLU A 542 -0.50 3.77 -4.83
CA GLU A 542 -0.76 3.54 -6.26
C GLU A 542 0.38 3.94 -7.22
N PRO A 543 1.02 5.13 -7.11
CA PRO A 543 2.18 5.48 -7.93
C PRO A 543 3.37 4.51 -7.77
N VAL A 544 3.55 3.93 -6.58
CA VAL A 544 4.60 2.94 -6.29
C VAL A 544 4.18 1.57 -6.80
N PHE A 545 2.92 1.16 -6.66
CA PHE A 545 2.40 -0.06 -7.27
C PHE A 545 2.58 -0.07 -8.81
N MET A 546 2.39 1.06 -9.51
CA MET A 546 2.74 1.16 -10.94
C MET A 546 4.25 0.96 -11.22
N ILE A 547 5.13 1.53 -10.39
CA ILE A 547 6.59 1.35 -10.48
C ILE A 547 6.99 -0.13 -10.30
N LEU A 548 6.42 -0.78 -9.28
CA LEU A 548 6.73 -2.18 -8.97
C LEU A 548 6.11 -3.13 -10.01
N GLY A 549 4.96 -2.78 -10.60
CA GLY A 549 4.37 -3.51 -11.74
C GLY A 549 5.24 -3.46 -13.00
N GLN A 550 5.70 -2.28 -13.41
CA GLN A 550 6.68 -2.14 -14.50
C GLN A 550 7.95 -2.96 -14.22
N SER A 551 8.43 -2.93 -12.97
CA SER A 551 9.66 -3.60 -12.59
C SER A 551 9.50 -5.13 -12.54
N ALA A 552 8.36 -5.62 -12.06
CA ALA A 552 8.00 -7.03 -12.08
C ALA A 552 7.88 -7.57 -13.52
N ALA A 553 7.29 -6.80 -14.44
CA ALA A 553 7.26 -7.16 -15.86
C ALA A 553 8.67 -7.24 -16.47
N THR A 554 9.53 -6.27 -16.20
CA THR A 554 10.90 -6.27 -16.72
C THR A 554 11.70 -7.46 -16.20
N ALA A 555 11.57 -7.77 -14.91
CA ALA A 555 12.18 -8.94 -14.30
C ALA A 555 11.62 -10.26 -14.87
N ALA A 556 10.31 -10.37 -15.08
CA ALA A 556 9.67 -11.52 -15.72
C ALA A 556 10.22 -11.76 -17.14
N VAL A 557 10.27 -10.71 -17.97
CA VAL A 557 10.71 -10.81 -19.37
C VAL A 557 12.19 -11.20 -19.45
N LEU A 558 13.07 -10.53 -18.72
CA LEU A 558 14.51 -10.87 -18.74
C LEU A 558 14.77 -12.28 -18.18
N SER A 559 14.04 -12.71 -17.14
CA SER A 559 14.17 -14.07 -16.59
C SER A 559 13.68 -15.13 -17.58
N LEU A 560 12.65 -14.82 -18.37
CA LEU A 560 12.11 -15.72 -19.40
C LEU A 560 13.09 -15.86 -20.58
N GLU A 561 13.72 -14.76 -21.00
CA GLU A 561 14.73 -14.74 -22.07
C GLU A 561 16.04 -15.42 -21.66
N ALA A 562 16.47 -15.25 -20.41
CA ALA A 562 17.65 -15.94 -19.85
C ALA A 562 17.36 -17.39 -19.41
N GLY A 563 16.10 -17.83 -19.40
CA GLY A 563 15.69 -19.18 -19.01
C GLY A 563 15.81 -19.49 -17.51
N VAL A 564 15.95 -18.47 -16.65
CA VAL A 564 16.21 -18.62 -15.21
C VAL A 564 14.94 -18.51 -14.35
N PRO A 565 14.96 -18.98 -13.09
CA PRO A 565 14.05 -18.52 -12.06
C PRO A 565 14.23 -17.02 -11.78
N VAL A 566 13.14 -16.33 -11.44
CA VAL A 566 13.16 -14.86 -11.21
C VAL A 566 14.14 -14.44 -10.10
N GLN A 567 14.35 -15.29 -9.09
CA GLN A 567 15.29 -15.04 -7.99
C GLN A 567 16.77 -15.03 -8.42
N ASP A 568 17.09 -15.65 -9.57
CA ASP A 568 18.44 -15.85 -10.09
C ASP A 568 18.82 -14.84 -11.20
N LEU A 569 17.91 -13.93 -11.55
CA LEU A 569 18.14 -12.88 -12.54
C LEU A 569 19.30 -11.96 -12.12
N PRO A 570 20.36 -11.78 -12.94
CA PRO A 570 21.46 -10.88 -12.60
C PRO A 570 20.99 -9.42 -12.49
N TYR A 571 21.00 -8.88 -11.27
CA TYR A 571 20.40 -7.58 -10.96
C TYR A 571 20.87 -6.43 -11.86
N GLU A 572 22.15 -6.40 -12.28
CA GLU A 572 22.65 -5.33 -13.15
C GLU A 572 21.96 -5.30 -14.53
N GLN A 573 21.50 -6.44 -15.07
CA GLN A 573 20.72 -6.47 -16.31
C GLN A 573 19.34 -5.85 -16.12
N LEU A 574 18.68 -6.17 -14.99
CA LEU A 574 17.40 -5.57 -14.59
C LEU A 574 17.58 -4.05 -14.39
N ARG A 575 18.57 -3.64 -13.58
CA ARG A 575 18.91 -2.25 -13.29
C ARG A 575 19.15 -1.43 -14.56
N GLN A 576 19.95 -1.94 -15.49
CA GLN A 576 20.21 -1.25 -16.77
C GLN A 576 18.93 -1.06 -17.59
N ARG A 577 18.07 -2.09 -17.68
CA ARG A 577 16.81 -1.99 -18.42
C ARG A 577 15.81 -1.02 -17.76
N LEU A 578 15.66 -1.09 -16.43
CA LEU A 578 14.79 -0.17 -15.69
C LEU A 578 15.21 1.29 -15.87
N LEU A 579 16.51 1.60 -15.75
CA LEU A 579 17.04 2.95 -15.99
C LEU A 579 16.80 3.42 -17.44
N ALA A 580 16.92 2.52 -18.42
CA ALA A 580 16.62 2.82 -19.83
C ALA A 580 15.13 3.10 -20.08
N ASP A 581 14.23 2.43 -19.35
CA ASP A 581 12.77 2.71 -19.37
C ASP A 581 12.37 3.85 -18.41
N GLY A 582 13.32 4.65 -17.94
CA GLY A 582 13.08 5.86 -17.15
C GLY A 582 12.64 5.64 -15.70
N GLN A 583 12.84 4.44 -15.13
CA GLN A 583 12.65 4.22 -13.69
C GLN A 583 13.67 5.00 -12.86
N VAL A 584 13.22 5.51 -11.71
CA VAL A 584 14.09 6.04 -10.67
C VAL A 584 14.34 4.92 -9.67
N LEU A 585 15.61 4.53 -9.52
CA LEU A 585 16.04 3.44 -8.64
C LEU A 585 16.76 3.96 -7.38
N ALA A 586 17.39 5.12 -7.49
CA ALA A 586 18.00 5.84 -6.38
C ALA A 586 17.84 7.34 -6.63
N LEU A 587 17.69 8.11 -5.56
CA LEU A 587 17.82 9.57 -5.58
C LEU A 587 18.99 9.92 -4.66
N GLU A 588 20.07 10.44 -5.24
CA GLU A 588 21.10 11.10 -4.44
C GLU A 588 20.44 12.20 -3.60
N PRO A 589 20.55 12.16 -2.26
CA PRO A 589 19.88 13.12 -1.41
C PRO A 589 20.42 14.52 -1.70
N ASP A 590 19.51 15.48 -1.89
CA ASP A 590 19.88 16.88 -2.13
C ASP A 590 20.16 17.59 -0.80
N TYR A 591 21.16 17.05 -0.10
CA TYR A 591 21.70 17.60 1.12
C TYR A 591 22.34 18.95 0.82
N ARG A 592 22.05 19.95 1.66
CA ARG A 592 22.59 21.30 1.54
C ARG A 592 24.13 21.31 1.57
N HIS A 593 24.71 20.42 2.37
CA HIS A 593 26.15 20.15 2.44
C HIS A 593 26.39 18.64 2.27
N ASN A 594 26.35 18.15 1.03
CA ASN A 594 26.48 16.72 0.71
C ASN A 594 27.94 16.23 0.86
N SER A 595 28.17 15.23 1.71
CA SER A 595 29.47 14.63 2.03
C SER A 595 30.26 14.15 0.81
N LYS A 596 29.58 13.59 -0.21
CA LYS A 596 30.18 13.14 -1.49
C LYS A 596 30.60 14.29 -2.41
N ARG A 597 30.08 15.52 -2.19
CA ARG A 597 30.36 16.72 -2.99
C ARG A 597 31.37 17.66 -2.31
N LEU A 598 31.60 17.51 -1.01
CA LEU A 598 32.58 18.29 -0.25
C LEU A 598 34.02 17.86 -0.57
N PRO A 599 35.02 18.77 -0.46
CA PRO A 599 36.39 18.47 -0.82
C PRO A 599 37.12 17.59 0.23
N GLY A 600 38.09 16.80 -0.23
CA GLY A 600 38.88 15.89 0.62
C GLY A 600 38.20 14.53 0.80
N VAL A 601 38.39 13.92 1.98
CA VAL A 601 37.63 12.74 2.41
C VAL A 601 36.76 13.17 3.58
N VAL A 602 35.43 13.07 3.43
CA VAL A 602 34.46 13.40 4.48
C VAL A 602 33.81 12.12 4.99
N VAL A 603 33.68 11.98 6.30
CA VAL A 603 32.99 10.87 6.97
C VAL A 603 31.91 11.46 7.85
N ASP A 604 30.66 11.16 7.52
CA ASP A 604 29.44 11.62 8.18
C ASP A 604 29.15 10.88 9.51
N ASP A 605 28.27 11.41 10.37
CA ASP A 605 27.95 10.82 11.68
C ASP A 605 27.41 9.39 11.57
N ARG A 606 26.67 9.10 10.49
CA ARG A 606 26.08 7.77 10.22
C ARG A 606 27.15 6.68 10.01
N ALA A 607 28.35 7.08 9.60
CA ALA A 607 29.52 6.20 9.48
C ALA A 607 30.41 6.16 10.74
N ALA A 608 30.09 6.91 11.80
CA ALA A 608 30.88 6.93 13.04
C ALA A 608 30.60 5.71 13.93
N GLN A 609 31.66 5.10 14.47
CA GLN A 609 31.57 4.05 15.49
C GLN A 609 31.19 4.67 16.85
N ARG A 610 29.96 4.43 17.31
CA ARG A 610 29.37 5.07 18.50
C ARG A 610 29.57 4.22 19.77
N VAL A 611 29.67 4.90 20.91
CA VAL A 611 29.60 4.34 22.26
C VAL A 611 28.60 5.18 23.07
N GLY A 612 27.72 4.51 23.80
CA GLY A 612 26.62 5.12 24.56
C GLY A 612 25.45 5.59 23.70
N LEU A 613 24.38 6.06 24.34
CA LEU A 613 23.15 6.50 23.66
C LEU A 613 23.24 7.95 23.16
N TRP A 614 23.15 8.11 21.85
CA TRP A 614 23.08 9.38 21.13
C TRP A 614 21.69 9.56 20.52
N ALA A 615 21.15 10.78 20.50
CA ALA A 615 19.94 11.13 19.75
C ALA A 615 20.29 11.91 18.50
N SER A 616 19.60 11.63 17.38
CA SER A 616 19.70 12.42 16.15
C SER A 616 18.79 13.65 16.19
N SER A 617 19.19 14.71 15.49
CA SER A 617 18.42 15.95 15.33
C SER A 617 18.86 16.69 14.06
N SER A 618 17.91 17.36 13.41
CA SER A 618 18.15 18.27 12.28
C SER A 618 17.56 19.67 12.54
N THR A 619 17.28 19.97 13.81
CA THR A 619 16.54 21.17 14.25
C THR A 619 17.35 22.45 14.05
N ASN A 620 18.64 22.42 14.39
CA ASN A 620 19.55 23.50 14.06
C ASN A 620 20.10 23.25 12.64
N GLN A 621 20.14 24.30 11.81
CA GLN A 621 20.67 24.21 10.45
C GLN A 621 22.20 24.35 10.43
N GLU A 622 22.79 24.11 9.26
CA GLU A 622 24.23 23.90 9.02
C GLU A 622 24.75 22.59 9.68
N TYR A 623 24.60 21.50 8.93
CA TYR A 623 25.16 20.17 9.21
C TYR A 623 25.49 19.48 7.88
N VAL A 624 26.30 18.42 7.89
CA VAL A 624 26.54 17.57 6.72
C VAL A 624 25.42 16.55 6.56
N ASP A 625 25.10 16.20 5.32
CA ASP A 625 24.07 15.23 4.96
C ASP A 625 22.67 15.48 5.57
N ASP A 626 22.12 14.63 6.44
CA ASP A 626 20.73 14.72 6.93
C ASP A 626 20.52 15.25 8.36
N GLY A 627 21.56 15.35 9.19
CA GLY A 627 21.42 15.88 10.54
C GLY A 627 22.72 15.86 11.34
N TYR A 628 22.56 15.75 12.66
CA TYR A 628 23.66 15.56 13.60
C TYR A 628 23.19 14.76 14.82
N LEU A 629 24.12 14.16 15.55
CA LEU A 629 23.88 13.55 16.85
C LEU A 629 24.10 14.55 18.00
N HIS A 630 23.41 14.30 19.11
CA HIS A 630 23.70 14.92 20.39
C HIS A 630 23.66 13.91 21.55
N ASP A 631 24.53 14.11 22.53
CA ASP A 631 24.66 13.28 23.74
C ASP A 631 23.49 13.44 24.74
N GLN A 632 22.48 14.24 24.39
CA GLN A 632 21.40 14.73 25.27
C GLN A 632 21.88 15.43 26.56
N ASN A 633 23.16 15.82 26.66
CA ASN A 633 23.80 16.30 27.90
C ASN A 633 23.60 15.30 29.07
N THR A 634 23.73 13.99 28.78
CA THR A 634 23.66 12.90 29.76
C THR A 634 24.80 11.90 29.56
N GLY A 635 25.18 11.17 30.62
CA GLY A 635 26.25 10.16 30.56
C GLY A 635 27.62 10.77 30.26
N GLN A 636 27.99 11.82 30.97
CA GLN A 636 29.22 12.58 30.74
C GLN A 636 30.48 11.72 30.98
N GLY A 637 31.27 11.54 29.91
CA GLY A 637 32.46 10.69 29.90
C GLY A 637 32.20 9.23 29.51
N GLU A 638 30.93 8.84 29.37
CA GLU A 638 30.51 7.49 28.96
C GLU A 638 30.27 7.38 27.44
N LYS A 639 30.13 8.51 26.74
CA LYS A 639 29.73 8.55 25.33
C LYS A 639 30.84 9.06 24.43
N SER A 640 30.97 8.42 23.25
CA SER A 640 31.88 8.87 22.20
C SER A 640 31.39 8.47 20.81
N ALA A 641 31.90 9.14 19.78
CA ALA A 641 31.74 8.76 18.38
C ALA A 641 33.11 8.80 17.69
N THR A 642 33.48 7.72 17.00
CA THR A 642 34.79 7.57 16.35
C THR A 642 34.66 7.42 14.84
N PHE A 643 35.13 8.43 14.13
CA PHE A 643 35.21 8.49 12.68
C PHE A 643 36.49 7.80 12.20
N ARG A 644 36.42 7.13 11.04
CA ARG A 644 37.56 6.43 10.43
C ARG A 644 37.56 6.65 8.92
N ALA A 645 38.71 7.02 8.38
CA ALA A 645 38.91 7.21 6.94
C ALA A 645 40.13 6.43 6.46
N GLN A 646 40.03 5.82 5.28
CA GLN A 646 41.19 5.35 4.53
C GLN A 646 41.76 6.54 3.76
N LEU A 647 43.05 6.82 3.94
CA LEU A 647 43.74 8.00 3.42
C LEU A 647 44.97 7.59 2.62
N LYS A 648 45.40 8.43 1.67
CA LYS A 648 46.72 8.27 1.05
C LYS A 648 47.79 8.78 2.02
N PRO A 649 49.01 8.23 2.05
CA PRO A 649 50.08 8.77 2.89
C PRO A 649 50.35 10.25 2.55
N GLY A 650 50.33 11.14 3.53
CA GLY A 650 50.41 12.59 3.29
C GLY A 650 50.13 13.47 4.51
N ARG A 651 50.01 14.78 4.28
CA ARG A 651 49.52 15.75 5.27
C ARG A 651 48.08 16.11 4.96
N TYR A 652 47.26 16.17 5.99
CA TYR A 652 45.85 16.54 5.89
C TYR A 652 45.51 17.56 6.96
N GLU A 653 44.78 18.60 6.58
CA GLU A 653 44.00 19.39 7.53
C GLU A 653 42.81 18.54 7.99
N VAL A 654 42.65 18.40 9.29
CA VAL A 654 41.55 17.66 9.91
C VAL A 654 40.57 18.67 10.48
N ARG A 655 39.32 18.58 10.06
CA ARG A 655 38.22 19.46 10.46
C ARG A 655 37.03 18.66 10.97
N ILE A 656 36.21 19.25 11.82
CA ILE A 656 34.92 18.67 12.23
C ILE A 656 33.79 19.66 11.97
N SER A 657 32.62 19.13 11.62
CA SER A 657 31.36 19.88 11.52
C SER A 657 30.58 19.79 12.84
N TYR A 658 29.67 20.73 13.07
CA TYR A 658 28.61 20.67 14.09
C TYR A 658 27.62 21.84 13.96
N SER A 659 26.34 21.59 14.25
CA SER A 659 25.34 22.67 14.34
C SER A 659 25.42 23.44 15.67
N PRO A 660 25.73 24.75 15.66
CA PRO A 660 26.00 25.54 16.86
C PRO A 660 24.74 25.83 17.71
N ASN A 661 24.92 26.02 19.02
CA ASN A 661 23.88 26.56 19.91
C ASN A 661 24.44 27.03 21.27
N GLN A 662 23.79 27.99 21.91
CA GLN A 662 24.15 28.40 23.29
C GLN A 662 24.08 27.26 24.31
N ASN A 663 23.23 26.23 24.09
CA ASN A 663 23.15 25.07 24.97
C ASN A 663 24.21 23.97 24.73
N ARG A 664 25.12 24.14 23.77
CA ARG A 664 26.21 23.17 23.52
C ARG A 664 27.35 23.30 24.55
N SER A 665 28.22 22.31 24.56
CA SER A 665 29.50 22.33 25.28
C SER A 665 30.44 23.39 24.70
N SER A 666 31.11 24.16 25.56
CA SER A 666 32.19 25.07 25.15
C SER A 666 33.56 24.40 25.04
N LYS A 667 33.62 23.11 25.40
CA LYS A 667 34.83 22.28 25.50
C LYS A 667 34.53 20.84 25.08
N ALA A 668 33.80 20.66 23.98
CA ALA A 668 33.64 19.34 23.36
C ALA A 668 35.01 18.78 23.00
N ARG A 669 35.27 17.52 23.32
CA ARG A 669 36.61 16.92 23.21
C ARG A 669 36.72 16.21 21.87
N ALA A 670 37.70 16.61 21.05
CA ALA A 670 38.00 15.96 19.77
C ALA A 670 39.45 15.48 19.77
N THR A 671 39.67 14.17 19.71
CA THR A 671 41.00 13.53 19.70
C THR A 671 41.30 13.02 18.29
N VAL A 672 42.31 13.60 17.64
CA VAL A 672 42.81 13.16 16.34
C VAL A 672 43.90 12.12 16.56
N ARG A 673 43.74 10.91 16.02
CA ARG A 673 44.81 9.89 15.95
C ARG A 673 45.46 9.96 14.57
N HIS A 674 46.76 10.24 14.55
CA HIS A 674 47.56 10.46 13.34
C HIS A 674 48.89 9.69 13.42
N ALA A 675 49.68 9.68 12.35
CA ALA A 675 50.87 8.83 12.23
C ALA A 675 52.04 9.23 13.14
N ASP A 676 51.89 10.27 13.96
CA ASP A 676 52.87 10.74 14.96
C ASP A 676 52.33 10.64 16.41
N GLY A 677 51.09 10.16 16.62
CA GLY A 677 50.48 10.01 17.94
C GLY A 677 49.00 10.39 17.99
N GLU A 678 48.56 10.87 19.16
CA GLU A 678 47.21 11.41 19.37
C GLU A 678 47.26 12.85 19.84
N GLN A 679 46.39 13.69 19.28
CA GLN A 679 46.26 15.10 19.62
C GLN A 679 44.83 15.41 20.04
N LEU A 680 44.64 15.74 21.32
CA LEU A 680 43.40 16.34 21.82
C LEU A 680 43.26 17.81 21.38
N ARG A 681 42.04 18.20 21.04
CA ARG A 681 41.52 19.56 20.91
C ARG A 681 40.25 19.71 21.73
N LEU A 682 40.00 20.93 22.22
CA LEU A 682 38.72 21.33 22.80
C LEU A 682 38.03 22.26 21.82
N VAL A 683 36.74 22.02 21.54
CA VAL A 683 35.95 22.75 20.55
C VAL A 683 34.75 23.42 21.22
N ASN A 684 34.56 24.70 20.93
CA ASN A 684 33.48 25.51 21.50
C ASN A 684 32.23 25.47 20.61
N GLN A 685 31.39 24.46 20.81
CA GLN A 685 30.20 24.23 19.99
C GLN A 685 29.07 25.26 20.20
N ARG A 686 29.29 26.29 21.05
CA ARG A 686 28.42 27.47 21.15
C ARG A 686 28.66 28.50 20.06
N GLN A 687 29.85 28.47 19.44
CA GLN A 687 30.23 29.37 18.34
C GLN A 687 29.97 28.70 17.00
N ALA A 688 29.53 29.48 16.00
CA ALA A 688 29.42 28.98 14.64
C ALA A 688 30.81 28.55 14.12
N PRO A 689 30.91 27.43 13.37
CA PRO A 689 32.16 27.03 12.74
C PRO A 689 32.69 28.11 11.79
N ASP A 690 34.02 28.29 11.73
CA ASP A 690 34.66 29.42 11.05
C ASP A 690 34.95 29.18 9.56
N ILE A 691 34.96 27.92 9.12
CA ILE A 691 35.18 27.52 7.73
C ILE A 691 33.83 27.26 7.07
N ASP A 692 33.46 28.12 6.11
CA ASP A 692 32.22 28.07 5.32
C ASP A 692 30.91 28.06 6.16
N GLY A 693 31.00 28.39 7.45
CA GLY A 693 29.89 28.29 8.42
C GLY A 693 29.59 26.87 8.91
N LEU A 694 30.40 25.88 8.50
CA LEU A 694 30.13 24.46 8.66
C LEU A 694 31.26 23.71 9.41
N PHE A 695 32.52 23.98 9.07
CA PHE A 695 33.69 23.28 9.62
C PHE A 695 34.52 24.14 10.58
N VAL A 696 35.17 23.49 11.55
CA VAL A 696 36.26 24.07 12.36
C VAL A 696 37.53 23.21 12.24
N SER A 697 38.70 23.84 12.17
CA SER A 697 39.97 23.13 12.05
C SER A 697 40.49 22.59 13.39
N LEU A 698 40.88 21.31 13.42
CA LEU A 698 41.65 20.70 14.52
C LEU A 698 43.17 20.84 14.32
N GLY A 699 43.60 21.14 13.08
CA GLY A 699 45.00 21.32 12.68
C GLY A 699 45.43 20.43 11.50
N VAL A 700 46.71 20.56 11.10
CA VAL A 700 47.31 19.80 9.98
C VAL A 700 48.22 18.69 10.50
N PHE A 701 47.84 17.44 10.23
CA PHE A 701 48.49 16.23 10.75
C PHE A 701 49.04 15.33 9.62
N ARG A 702 49.98 14.43 9.93
CA ARG A 702 50.52 13.44 8.99
C ARG A 702 49.77 12.12 9.14
N PHE A 703 49.41 11.51 8.01
CA PHE A 703 48.78 10.18 7.95
C PHE A 703 49.57 9.25 7.03
N ASP A 704 49.51 7.96 7.30
CA ASP A 704 50.25 6.88 6.64
C ASP A 704 49.35 5.79 6.02
N GLY A 705 48.04 5.81 6.32
CA GLY A 705 47.03 4.98 5.66
C GLY A 705 45.64 5.12 6.28
N VAL A 706 45.55 5.30 7.60
CA VAL A 706 44.26 5.42 8.31
C VAL A 706 44.21 6.72 9.11
N GLY A 707 43.16 7.51 8.90
CA GLY A 707 42.79 8.62 9.78
C GLY A 707 41.71 8.19 10.76
N ALA A 708 41.79 8.64 12.02
CA ALA A 708 40.69 8.51 12.96
C ALA A 708 40.54 9.76 13.84
N VAL A 709 39.30 10.12 14.14
CA VAL A 709 38.95 11.19 15.08
C VAL A 709 37.88 10.67 16.02
N THR A 710 38.09 10.80 17.32
CA THR A 710 37.09 10.47 18.34
C THR A 710 36.59 11.75 19.00
N ILE A 711 35.29 11.99 18.94
CA ILE A 711 34.61 13.04 19.71
C ILE A 711 34.02 12.39 20.97
N ASP A 712 34.28 12.98 22.14
CA ASP A 712 33.86 12.43 23.44
C ASP A 712 33.19 13.49 24.34
N ASN A 713 32.28 13.06 25.24
CA ASN A 713 31.53 13.95 26.12
C ASN A 713 32.06 14.01 27.58
N ARG A 714 33.32 13.61 27.82
CA ARG A 714 33.94 13.80 29.12
C ARG A 714 34.12 15.29 29.41
N ASP A 715 33.99 15.66 30.68
CA ASP A 715 34.21 17.02 31.16
C ASP A 715 33.35 18.10 30.48
N SER A 716 32.27 17.77 29.74
CA SER A 716 31.46 18.75 29.00
C SER A 716 30.69 19.72 29.92
N ASP A 717 30.33 20.90 29.42
CA ASP A 717 29.49 21.90 30.10
C ASP A 717 28.19 22.21 29.33
N GLY A 718 27.69 21.23 28.58
CA GLY A 718 26.50 21.33 27.75
C GLY A 718 26.46 20.20 26.72
N HIS A 719 25.46 20.23 25.84
CA HIS A 719 25.29 19.20 24.80
C HIS A 719 26.54 19.08 23.92
N VAL A 720 27.07 17.86 23.78
CA VAL A 720 28.12 17.56 22.79
C VAL A 720 27.46 17.10 21.50
N ILE A 721 27.87 17.73 20.40
CA ILE A 721 27.36 17.51 19.04
C ILE A 721 28.38 16.74 18.22
N VAL A 722 27.88 15.84 17.38
CA VAL A 722 28.66 15.01 16.46
C VAL A 722 27.95 15.03 15.11
N ASP A 723 28.67 15.47 14.10
CA ASP A 723 28.28 15.63 12.69
C ASP A 723 29.48 15.07 11.89
N ALA A 724 29.83 15.54 10.69
CA ALA A 724 30.93 14.97 9.91
C ALA A 724 32.36 15.35 10.38
N VAL A 725 33.33 14.56 9.91
CA VAL A 725 34.77 14.85 9.98
C VAL A 725 35.36 14.89 8.56
N GLN A 726 36.12 15.95 8.25
CA GLN A 726 36.75 16.17 6.95
C GLN A 726 38.29 16.07 7.07
N TRP A 727 38.90 15.22 6.24
CA TRP A 727 40.34 15.17 5.98
C TRP A 727 40.61 15.81 4.62
N LEU A 728 41.02 17.09 4.62
CA LEU A 728 41.38 17.82 3.41
C LEU A 728 42.89 17.72 3.15
N PRO A 729 43.37 17.27 1.97
CA PRO A 729 44.80 17.23 1.67
C PRO A 729 45.45 18.62 1.80
N ALA A 730 46.46 18.75 2.64
CA ALA A 730 47.20 20.00 2.82
C ALA A 730 48.38 20.08 1.83
N SER A 731 48.67 21.28 1.34
CA SER A 731 49.97 21.56 0.71
C SER A 731 51.12 21.35 1.72
N LYS A 732 52.31 21.06 1.20
CA LYS A 732 53.48 20.61 1.98
C LYS A 732 53.97 21.61 3.02
#